data_AF-A0A661PEX6-F1
#
_entry.id   AF-A0A661PEX6-F1
#
_cell.length_a   1.000
_cell.length_b   1.000
_cell.length_c   1.000
_cell.angle_alpha   90.00
_cell.angle_beta   90.00
_cell.angle_gamma   90.00
#
_symmetry.space_group_name_H-M   'P 1'
#
loop_
_entity.id
_entity.type
_entity.pdbx_description
1 polymer ?
#
loop_
_entity_poly.entity_id
_entity_poly.type
_entity_poly.pdbx_seq_one_letter_code
_entity_poly.pdbx_strand_id
1 'polypeptide(L)'
;MNIPVSTRNHGEQLLLLLSFLGFMVILGQWWNVYEFNPDEGVNLQKAALIANNFSLYSEIWSDQPPVFTYVLSFVQRIAPFSVIAARAAVLLFSAILVVSLFRIVLRFEGRTAAWASVFVLVSGMLFLTLSVTVMIGLPAIAFAIVAIDIVTGGSGRSVHLQAIIGGIVFALALCTKLFVLPVLPVVLIATWIAARHSENSNPSIRRNIEIVALLMVSAGLSVLGIGLATGMFQPDQLIEPHSAARNIAKFTVIGGVSALFSFLDSHSTIALYFGTIGLFFVFIRWNASRLMPIIWLVVAILILSKHRPLWFHQTLLVVIPLCWIGGIAIAAMIRTAPQVVRFIEQRPISDNQSRIISAGAIIGLLSFGIGFAWDNLSGTRARFMKEPSIVEQQATERLSLFLNNTEKIVTDKPIDAYRQARLVPPELAVWTSKRRAVGSITDDEVLTIIASSTTSQVSLRRFRHDTKFLRKIGELLPPTGLFSGVKNQRRYRHFAPKIGIPADQWMVRRGFDQQTEPVDKNRDLAIQLLQRMPSLGANGLGGIWDNGNNRRFDRVQSSRPLPDHSIVARPPGSVQELGACFLAVWDKTGYRSFLKEALDVGENLACTQTRTGGWKKASVVPKNCPSPGGYVVAGQLKGDLNATFDDGTVTAALYFAFDLQDAMVATGLEIPRWLEPMIGRGLSFVENTQNPDGSWPQSLSSSGYHPLPTLNDDVMTGLIRLVLRAYQRDNDPDHIASARRGGDYLLSVQGPDSQPAFAQQYSLKGQPAAARKFEPAAYSSLETAYAINALVDLFLVTSEERFRTAAKRAADWLKQSQVSPGRWARFYEIGTNSPIFSDREGNRFRRIEDLPEEERNTYRWLGGWDVFPDIGTAIERTELIADGKEAVRRYDIALESSALLPSVPTARILFKIRPPNHNHGSLVSSRRFAEDCASLLAQLHETTAGEKKAKPQSTF
;
A
#
# COMPACT_ATOMS: atom_id res chain seq x y z
N MET A 1 -40.64 -45.62 -20.80
CA MET A 1 -39.57 -44.65 -20.46
C MET A 1 -39.50 -43.65 -21.60
N ASN A 2 -39.65 -42.35 -21.32
CA ASN A 2 -39.79 -41.33 -22.37
C ASN A 2 -38.44 -41.05 -23.06
N ILE A 3 -38.54 -40.86 -24.37
CA ILE A 3 -37.46 -40.58 -25.33
C ILE A 3 -36.55 -39.45 -24.82
N PRO A 4 -35.21 -39.55 -24.93
CA PRO A 4 -34.31 -38.44 -24.60
C PRO A 4 -34.64 -37.23 -25.48
N VAL A 5 -34.99 -36.10 -24.85
CA VAL A 5 -35.21 -34.82 -25.53
C VAL A 5 -33.93 -34.44 -26.29
N SER A 6 -34.06 -34.08 -27.57
CA SER A 6 -32.94 -33.69 -28.43
C SER A 6 -32.06 -32.63 -27.74
N THR A 7 -30.83 -33.00 -27.42
CA THR A 7 -29.82 -32.12 -26.79
C THR A 7 -29.17 -31.14 -27.78
N ARG A 8 -29.68 -31.02 -29.01
CA ARG A 8 -29.09 -30.25 -30.12
C ARG A 8 -29.40 -28.75 -30.10
N ASN A 9 -30.09 -28.21 -29.10
CA ASN A 9 -30.35 -26.77 -29.04
C ASN A 9 -29.12 -26.01 -28.53
N HIS A 10 -28.09 -25.90 -29.38
CA HIS A 10 -26.82 -25.23 -29.08
C HIS A 10 -26.99 -23.76 -28.67
N GLY A 11 -28.06 -23.10 -29.16
CA GLY A 11 -28.38 -21.71 -28.80
C GLY A 11 -28.73 -21.53 -27.31
N GLU A 12 -29.49 -22.45 -26.71
CA GLU A 12 -29.82 -22.38 -25.28
C GLU A 12 -28.59 -22.57 -24.38
N GLN A 13 -27.66 -23.45 -24.79
CA GLN A 13 -26.43 -23.71 -24.04
C GLN A 13 -25.48 -22.51 -24.11
N LEU A 14 -25.37 -21.88 -25.28
CA LEU A 14 -24.57 -20.67 -25.46
C LEU A 14 -25.17 -19.49 -24.67
N LEU A 15 -26.50 -19.35 -24.69
CA LEU A 15 -27.18 -18.34 -23.87
C LEU A 15 -26.90 -18.55 -22.39
N LEU A 16 -27.05 -19.78 -21.87
CA LEU A 16 -26.74 -20.11 -20.48
C LEU A 16 -25.29 -19.75 -20.11
N LEU A 17 -24.33 -20.10 -20.97
CA LEU A 17 -22.92 -19.80 -20.78
C LEU A 17 -22.68 -18.28 -20.66
N LEU A 18 -23.16 -17.51 -21.64
CA LEU A 18 -22.97 -16.07 -21.68
C LEU A 18 -23.72 -15.37 -20.53
N SER A 19 -24.92 -15.83 -20.19
CA SER A 19 -25.68 -15.33 -19.05
C SER A 19 -24.96 -15.57 -17.73
N PHE A 20 -24.38 -16.75 -17.51
CA PHE A 20 -23.61 -17.03 -16.30
C PHE A 20 -22.35 -16.18 -16.20
N LEU A 21 -21.58 -16.04 -17.28
CA LEU A 21 -20.38 -15.21 -17.30
C LEU A 21 -20.72 -13.72 -17.08
N GLY A 22 -21.73 -13.21 -17.77
CA GLY A 22 -22.22 -11.83 -17.59
C GLY A 22 -22.76 -11.61 -16.18
N PHE A 23 -23.49 -12.57 -15.61
CA PHE A 23 -23.97 -12.52 -14.25
C PHE A 23 -22.83 -12.41 -13.23
N MET A 24 -21.75 -13.17 -13.40
CA MET A 24 -20.58 -13.10 -12.52
C MET A 24 -19.87 -11.74 -12.57
N VAL A 25 -19.89 -11.06 -13.72
CA VAL A 25 -19.37 -9.68 -13.84
C VAL A 25 -20.28 -8.68 -13.15
N ILE A 26 -21.60 -8.81 -13.31
CA ILE A 26 -22.60 -7.93 -12.68
C ILE A 26 -22.59 -8.09 -11.14
N LEU A 27 -22.32 -9.30 -10.65
CA LEU A 27 -22.38 -9.62 -9.23
C LEU A 27 -21.32 -8.87 -8.40
N GLY A 28 -20.20 -8.48 -8.99
CA GLY A 28 -19.20 -7.63 -8.33
C GLY A 28 -17.79 -7.75 -8.89
N GLN A 29 -16.88 -6.96 -8.34
CA GLN A 29 -15.48 -6.84 -8.78
C GLN A 29 -14.59 -7.93 -8.19
N TRP A 30 -14.94 -9.21 -8.41
CA TRP A 30 -14.20 -10.35 -7.87
C TRP A 30 -12.72 -10.38 -8.29
N TRP A 31 -12.32 -9.66 -9.33
CA TRP A 31 -10.92 -9.51 -9.73
C TRP A 31 -10.10 -8.60 -8.79
N ASN A 32 -10.73 -7.68 -8.06
CA ASN A 32 -10.06 -6.73 -7.15
C ASN A 32 -9.81 -7.28 -5.74
N VAL A 33 -10.52 -8.33 -5.34
CA VAL A 33 -10.35 -8.95 -4.01
C VAL A 33 -8.91 -9.41 -3.80
N TYR A 34 -8.29 -8.98 -2.69
CA TYR A 34 -6.88 -9.25 -2.40
C TYR A 34 -6.56 -10.75 -2.39
N GLU A 35 -7.30 -11.53 -1.61
CA GLU A 35 -7.22 -12.98 -1.51
C GLU A 35 -8.55 -13.52 -0.99
N PHE A 36 -9.15 -14.51 -1.67
CA PHE A 36 -10.39 -15.15 -1.20
C PHE A 36 -10.11 -16.25 -0.16
N ASN A 37 -9.02 -16.97 -0.33
CA ASN A 37 -8.60 -18.05 0.53
C ASN A 37 -7.08 -18.20 0.49
N PRO A 38 -6.40 -18.54 1.60
CA PRO A 38 -4.94 -18.73 1.61
C PRO A 38 -4.40 -19.76 0.60
N ASP A 39 -5.24 -20.72 0.16
CA ASP A 39 -4.85 -21.70 -0.86
C ASP A 39 -4.72 -21.06 -2.27
N GLU A 40 -5.30 -19.87 -2.49
CA GLU A 40 -5.18 -19.12 -3.75
C GLU A 40 -3.73 -18.73 -4.00
N GLY A 41 -3.06 -18.08 -3.02
CA GLY A 41 -1.64 -17.76 -3.13
C GLY A 41 -0.75 -18.98 -3.34
N VAL A 42 -1.07 -20.10 -2.67
CA VAL A 42 -0.33 -21.37 -2.81
C VAL A 42 -0.42 -21.93 -4.23
N ASN A 43 -1.62 -22.01 -4.80
CA ASN A 43 -1.81 -22.53 -6.16
C ASN A 43 -1.14 -21.63 -7.21
N LEU A 44 -1.23 -20.31 -7.03
CA LEU A 44 -0.61 -19.33 -7.91
C LEU A 44 0.93 -19.42 -7.86
N GLN A 45 1.53 -19.54 -6.69
CA GLN A 45 2.99 -19.66 -6.56
C GLN A 45 3.52 -21.00 -7.10
N LYS A 46 2.83 -22.12 -6.86
CA LYS A 46 3.20 -23.40 -7.50
C LYS A 46 3.20 -23.28 -9.03
N ALA A 47 2.17 -22.65 -9.60
CA ALA A 47 2.08 -22.42 -11.04
C ALA A 47 3.19 -21.51 -11.58
N ALA A 48 3.52 -20.43 -10.84
CA ALA A 48 4.62 -19.53 -11.14
C ALA A 48 5.98 -20.23 -11.14
N LEU A 49 6.23 -21.11 -10.18
CA LEU A 49 7.45 -21.91 -10.10
C LEU A 49 7.57 -22.89 -11.27
N ILE A 50 6.51 -23.64 -11.61
CA ILE A 50 6.53 -24.53 -12.80
C ILE A 50 6.74 -23.73 -14.10
N ALA A 51 6.18 -22.52 -14.19
CA ALA A 51 6.41 -21.64 -15.33
C ALA A 51 7.86 -21.14 -15.43
N ASN A 52 8.61 -21.17 -14.33
CA ASN A 52 10.04 -20.85 -14.22
C ASN A 52 10.93 -22.10 -14.11
N ASN A 53 10.48 -23.23 -14.67
CA ASN A 53 11.24 -24.49 -14.81
C ASN A 53 11.56 -25.24 -13.51
N PHE A 54 10.86 -24.96 -12.41
CA PHE A 54 10.94 -25.80 -11.22
C PHE A 54 10.04 -27.04 -11.34
N SER A 55 10.52 -28.17 -10.84
CA SER A 55 9.85 -29.47 -10.94
C SER A 55 8.91 -29.73 -9.76
N LEU A 56 7.66 -30.13 -10.05
CA LEU A 56 6.66 -30.48 -9.05
C LEU A 56 7.04 -31.80 -8.35
N TYR A 57 6.75 -31.90 -7.04
CA TYR A 57 7.03 -33.03 -6.15
C TYR A 57 8.52 -33.31 -5.85
N SER A 58 9.46 -32.65 -6.52
CA SER A 58 10.89 -32.73 -6.23
C SER A 58 11.38 -31.44 -5.60
N GLU A 59 11.42 -30.35 -6.37
CA GLU A 59 11.79 -29.02 -5.88
C GLU A 59 10.60 -28.33 -5.21
N ILE A 60 9.41 -28.46 -5.81
CA ILE A 60 8.17 -27.90 -5.28
C ILE A 60 7.43 -28.98 -4.51
N TRP A 61 7.43 -28.90 -3.18
CA TRP A 61 6.60 -29.80 -2.36
C TRP A 61 5.10 -29.57 -2.64
N SER A 62 4.31 -30.64 -2.81
CA SER A 62 2.86 -30.52 -3.03
C SER A 62 2.08 -31.73 -2.52
N ASP A 63 1.11 -31.49 -1.63
CA ASP A 63 0.15 -32.50 -1.15
C ASP A 63 -1.10 -32.63 -2.04
N GLN A 64 -1.03 -32.09 -3.26
CA GLN A 64 -2.12 -32.04 -4.23
C GLN A 64 -1.71 -32.65 -5.57
N PRO A 65 -2.64 -33.33 -6.27
CA PRO A 65 -2.43 -33.82 -7.63
C PRO A 65 -2.10 -32.71 -8.65
N PRO A 66 -1.51 -33.06 -9.81
CA PRO A 66 -0.75 -32.09 -10.62
C PRO A 66 -1.61 -31.28 -11.60
N VAL A 67 -2.72 -31.80 -12.11
CA VAL A 67 -3.38 -31.32 -13.34
C VAL A 67 -3.72 -29.83 -13.28
N PHE A 68 -4.38 -29.37 -12.22
CA PHE A 68 -4.76 -27.96 -12.14
C PHE A 68 -3.56 -27.02 -11.94
N THR A 69 -2.50 -27.49 -11.28
CA THR A 69 -1.25 -26.72 -11.16
C THR A 69 -0.62 -26.48 -12.53
N TYR A 70 -0.61 -27.49 -13.41
CA TYR A 70 -0.13 -27.35 -14.79
C TYR A 70 -1.05 -26.50 -15.66
N VAL A 71 -2.37 -26.60 -15.49
CA VAL A 71 -3.32 -25.69 -16.16
C VAL A 71 -3.05 -24.24 -15.78
N LEU A 72 -2.87 -23.95 -14.49
CA LEU A 72 -2.50 -22.61 -14.03
C LEU A 72 -1.11 -22.19 -14.50
N SER A 73 -0.14 -23.11 -14.60
CA SER A 73 1.19 -22.80 -15.14
C SER A 73 1.11 -22.35 -16.61
N PHE A 74 0.23 -22.97 -17.40
CA PHE A 74 -0.04 -22.50 -18.76
C PHE A 74 -0.63 -21.08 -18.77
N VAL A 75 -1.60 -20.79 -17.89
CA VAL A 75 -2.17 -19.43 -17.75
C VAL A 75 -1.09 -18.43 -17.35
N GLN A 76 -0.21 -18.80 -16.42
CA GLN A 76 0.92 -17.99 -15.97
C GLN A 76 1.92 -17.69 -17.11
N ARG A 77 2.14 -18.63 -18.04
CA ARG A 77 3.01 -18.38 -19.21
C ARG A 77 2.42 -17.36 -20.19
N ILE A 78 1.08 -17.31 -20.29
CA ILE A 78 0.37 -16.36 -21.16
C ILE A 78 0.23 -14.98 -20.49
N ALA A 79 -0.14 -14.97 -19.21
CA ALA A 79 -0.38 -13.76 -18.43
C ALA A 79 0.38 -13.85 -17.09
N PRO A 80 1.69 -13.56 -17.09
CA PRO A 80 2.54 -13.69 -15.90
C PRO A 80 2.02 -12.88 -14.73
N PHE A 81 1.91 -13.52 -13.56
CA PHE A 81 1.50 -12.91 -12.29
C PHE A 81 0.11 -12.26 -12.30
N SER A 82 -0.75 -12.66 -13.24
CA SER A 82 -2.12 -12.15 -13.33
C SER A 82 -3.08 -13.01 -12.48
N VAL A 83 -3.50 -12.46 -11.33
CA VAL A 83 -4.55 -13.07 -10.51
C VAL A 83 -5.87 -13.14 -11.31
N ILE A 84 -6.16 -12.11 -12.11
CA ILE A 84 -7.38 -12.02 -12.91
C ILE A 84 -7.45 -13.17 -13.93
N ALA A 85 -6.35 -13.44 -14.64
CA ALA A 85 -6.30 -14.53 -15.62
C ALA A 85 -6.49 -15.90 -14.95
N ALA A 86 -5.86 -16.13 -13.80
CA ALA A 86 -6.01 -17.37 -13.04
C ALA A 86 -7.45 -17.57 -12.52
N ARG A 87 -8.09 -16.51 -12.00
CA ARG A 87 -9.51 -16.54 -11.59
C ARG A 87 -10.45 -16.75 -12.77
N ALA A 88 -10.17 -16.13 -13.92
CA ALA A 88 -10.94 -16.34 -15.15
C ALA A 88 -10.85 -17.80 -15.63
N ALA A 89 -9.71 -18.47 -15.47
CA ALA A 89 -9.58 -19.90 -15.77
C ALA A 89 -10.49 -20.77 -14.89
N VAL A 90 -10.61 -20.46 -13.60
CA VAL A 90 -11.59 -21.14 -12.70
C VAL A 90 -13.02 -20.84 -13.12
N LEU A 91 -13.31 -19.60 -13.54
CA LEU A 91 -14.63 -19.21 -14.01
C LEU A 91 -15.04 -20.00 -15.26
N LEU A 92 -14.10 -20.30 -16.16
CA LEU A 92 -14.34 -21.19 -17.30
C LEU A 92 -14.69 -22.62 -16.87
N PHE A 93 -13.98 -23.19 -15.88
CA PHE A 93 -14.36 -24.49 -15.31
C PHE A 93 -15.75 -24.48 -14.69
N SER A 94 -16.10 -23.38 -14.02
CA SER A 94 -17.42 -23.19 -13.39
C SER A 94 -18.54 -23.11 -14.42
N ALA A 95 -18.29 -22.38 -15.51
CA ALA A 95 -19.19 -22.33 -16.65
C ALA A 95 -19.39 -23.71 -17.30
N ILE A 96 -18.31 -24.48 -17.49
CA ILE A 96 -18.39 -25.85 -18.01
C ILE A 96 -19.20 -26.75 -17.07
N LEU A 97 -19.02 -26.62 -15.76
CA LEU A 97 -19.79 -27.36 -14.75
C LEU A 97 -21.29 -27.02 -14.86
N VAL A 98 -21.64 -25.74 -14.93
CA VAL A 98 -23.03 -25.26 -15.05
C VAL A 98 -23.70 -25.83 -16.31
N VAL A 99 -23.02 -25.74 -17.46
CA VAL A 99 -23.53 -26.28 -18.73
C VAL A 99 -23.66 -27.80 -18.66
N SER A 100 -22.70 -28.50 -18.08
CA SER A 100 -22.73 -29.96 -17.96
C SER A 100 -23.85 -30.44 -17.05
N LEU A 101 -24.05 -29.78 -15.90
CA LEU A 101 -25.20 -30.03 -15.02
C LEU A 101 -26.52 -29.82 -15.78
N PHE A 102 -26.64 -28.68 -16.46
CA PHE A 102 -27.82 -28.38 -17.26
C PHE A 102 -28.10 -29.46 -18.30
N ARG A 103 -27.10 -29.90 -19.07
CA ARG A 103 -27.25 -30.96 -20.08
C ARG A 103 -27.66 -32.30 -19.49
N ILE A 104 -27.04 -32.72 -18.39
CA ILE A 104 -27.40 -33.97 -17.71
C ILE A 104 -28.86 -33.92 -17.24
N VAL A 105 -29.25 -32.87 -16.52
CA VAL A 105 -30.61 -32.76 -16.00
C VAL A 105 -31.63 -32.61 -17.13
N LEU A 106 -31.30 -31.86 -18.19
CA LEU A 106 -32.15 -31.71 -19.38
C LEU A 106 -32.46 -33.07 -20.03
N ARG A 107 -31.47 -33.95 -20.14
CA ARG A 107 -31.64 -35.29 -20.72
C ARG A 107 -32.60 -36.17 -19.93
N PHE A 108 -32.52 -36.13 -18.60
CA PHE A 108 -33.23 -37.08 -17.73
C PHE A 108 -34.52 -36.56 -17.13
N GLU A 109 -34.61 -35.26 -16.83
CA GLU A 109 -35.74 -34.66 -16.08
C GLU A 109 -36.45 -33.53 -16.88
N GLY A 110 -35.84 -33.08 -17.97
CA GLY A 110 -36.40 -32.09 -18.90
C GLY A 110 -36.05 -30.63 -18.58
N ARG A 111 -36.48 -29.73 -19.46
CA ARG A 111 -36.02 -28.33 -19.51
C ARG A 111 -36.28 -27.53 -18.23
N THR A 112 -37.45 -27.70 -17.61
CA THR A 112 -37.82 -26.99 -16.38
C THR A 112 -36.92 -27.38 -15.20
N ALA A 113 -36.61 -28.67 -15.06
CA ALA A 113 -35.74 -29.16 -13.99
C ALA A 113 -34.29 -28.74 -14.21
N ALA A 114 -33.84 -28.67 -15.48
CA ALA A 114 -32.49 -28.23 -15.82
C ALA A 114 -32.25 -26.77 -15.43
N TRP A 115 -33.15 -25.86 -15.83
CA TRP A 115 -33.07 -24.44 -15.44
C TRP A 115 -33.19 -24.25 -13.94
N ALA A 116 -34.09 -24.98 -13.28
CA ALA A 116 -34.22 -24.91 -11.83
C ALA A 116 -32.97 -25.42 -11.09
N SER A 117 -32.33 -26.48 -11.57
CA SER A 117 -31.08 -27.00 -10.98
C SER A 117 -29.95 -25.99 -11.10
N VAL A 118 -29.83 -25.34 -12.26
CA VAL A 118 -28.88 -24.24 -12.48
C VAL A 118 -29.19 -23.07 -11.57
N PHE A 119 -30.45 -22.65 -11.48
CA PHE A 119 -30.87 -21.55 -10.60
C PHE A 119 -30.44 -21.79 -9.15
N VAL A 120 -30.75 -22.96 -8.59
CA VAL A 120 -30.35 -23.32 -7.23
C VAL A 120 -28.82 -23.28 -7.07
N LEU A 121 -28.07 -23.72 -8.08
CA LEU A 121 -26.60 -23.69 -8.05
C LEU A 121 -26.05 -22.25 -8.11
N VAL A 122 -26.49 -21.44 -9.07
CA VAL A 122 -26.01 -20.06 -9.28
C VAL A 122 -26.62 -19.04 -8.33
N SER A 123 -27.48 -19.48 -7.40
CA SER A 123 -27.93 -18.70 -6.24
C SER A 123 -27.23 -19.12 -4.94
N GLY A 124 -26.32 -20.10 -4.99
CA GLY A 124 -25.58 -20.58 -3.83
C GLY A 124 -24.30 -19.79 -3.58
N MET A 125 -24.14 -19.22 -2.38
CA MET A 125 -22.97 -18.44 -1.99
C MET A 125 -21.65 -19.21 -2.16
N LEU A 126 -21.64 -20.49 -1.76
CA LEU A 126 -20.47 -21.37 -1.90
C LEU A 126 -20.02 -21.50 -3.35
N PHE A 127 -20.95 -21.86 -4.24
CA PHE A 127 -20.64 -22.10 -5.65
C PHE A 127 -20.13 -20.82 -6.33
N LEU A 128 -20.82 -19.69 -6.12
CA LEU A 128 -20.43 -18.42 -6.72
C LEU A 128 -19.06 -17.95 -6.22
N THR A 129 -18.78 -18.06 -4.92
CA THR A 129 -17.45 -17.70 -4.37
C THR A 129 -16.36 -18.58 -4.97
N LEU A 130 -16.57 -19.91 -5.00
CA LEU A 130 -15.60 -20.86 -5.55
C LEU A 130 -15.44 -20.72 -7.07
N SER A 131 -16.42 -20.14 -7.77
CA SER A 131 -16.38 -19.99 -9.22
C SER A 131 -15.28 -19.06 -9.72
N VAL A 132 -14.74 -18.22 -8.83
CA VAL A 132 -13.67 -17.26 -9.14
C VAL A 132 -12.50 -17.37 -8.18
N THR A 133 -12.51 -18.31 -7.23
CA THR A 133 -11.41 -18.51 -6.29
C THR A 133 -10.43 -19.53 -6.85
N VAL A 134 -9.12 -19.23 -6.89
CA VAL A 134 -8.09 -20.16 -7.40
C VAL A 134 -7.85 -21.33 -6.45
N MET A 135 -8.78 -22.29 -6.45
CA MET A 135 -8.76 -23.50 -5.65
C MET A 135 -9.04 -24.73 -6.53
N ILE A 136 -8.40 -25.84 -6.19
CA ILE A 136 -8.46 -27.10 -6.96
C ILE A 136 -9.81 -27.84 -6.89
N GLY A 137 -10.67 -27.52 -5.92
CA GLY A 137 -11.89 -28.29 -5.63
C GLY A 137 -12.95 -28.22 -6.73
N LEU A 138 -13.29 -27.01 -7.19
CA LEU A 138 -14.31 -26.81 -8.21
C LEU A 138 -13.87 -27.34 -9.59
N PRO A 139 -12.64 -27.07 -10.08
CA PRO A 139 -12.15 -27.66 -11.33
C PRO A 139 -12.20 -29.20 -11.35
N ALA A 140 -11.88 -29.87 -10.24
CA ALA A 140 -12.00 -31.32 -10.14
C ALA A 140 -13.46 -31.80 -10.30
N ILE A 141 -14.41 -31.14 -9.63
CA ILE A 141 -15.84 -31.46 -9.76
C ILE A 141 -16.34 -31.15 -11.18
N ALA A 142 -15.85 -30.08 -11.81
CA ALA A 142 -16.16 -29.75 -13.20
C ALA A 142 -15.75 -30.88 -14.15
N PHE A 143 -14.54 -31.43 -14.02
CA PHE A 143 -14.15 -32.61 -14.78
C PHE A 143 -15.01 -33.83 -14.46
N ALA A 144 -15.33 -34.09 -13.18
CA ALA A 144 -16.15 -35.24 -12.80
C ALA A 144 -17.57 -35.17 -13.41
N ILE A 145 -18.21 -34.00 -13.41
CA ILE A 145 -19.52 -33.83 -14.03
C ILE A 145 -19.45 -33.88 -15.56
N VAL A 146 -18.37 -33.37 -16.18
CA VAL A 146 -18.14 -33.51 -17.63
C VAL A 146 -17.97 -34.98 -18.02
N ALA A 147 -17.29 -35.79 -17.19
CA ALA A 147 -17.20 -37.22 -17.43
C ALA A 147 -18.60 -37.85 -17.47
N ILE A 148 -19.46 -37.58 -16.47
CA ILE A 148 -20.86 -38.03 -16.44
C ILE A 148 -21.63 -37.53 -17.68
N ASP A 149 -21.44 -36.27 -18.04
CA ASP A 149 -22.08 -35.63 -19.19
C ASP A 149 -21.69 -36.29 -20.52
N ILE A 150 -20.42 -36.68 -20.68
CA ILE A 150 -19.89 -37.36 -21.87
C ILE A 150 -20.41 -38.79 -21.97
N VAL A 151 -20.33 -39.59 -20.89
CA VAL A 151 -20.84 -40.98 -20.94
C VAL A 151 -22.35 -41.04 -21.08
N THR A 152 -23.09 -40.01 -20.66
CA THR A 152 -24.55 -39.95 -20.83
C THR A 152 -25.00 -39.20 -22.10
N GLY A 153 -24.09 -38.74 -22.95
CA GLY A 153 -24.40 -38.00 -24.17
C GLY A 153 -25.10 -38.87 -25.22
N GLY A 154 -26.26 -38.46 -25.72
CA GLY A 154 -27.04 -39.20 -26.74
C GLY A 154 -26.69 -38.90 -28.21
N SER A 155 -26.87 -39.96 -29.03
CA SER A 155 -26.83 -40.16 -30.52
C SER A 155 -25.83 -39.41 -31.41
N GLY A 156 -24.80 -40.14 -31.84
CA GLY A 156 -23.89 -39.82 -32.96
C GLY A 156 -22.48 -40.40 -32.85
N ARG A 157 -22.03 -40.76 -31.63
CA ARG A 157 -20.69 -41.32 -31.35
C ARG A 157 -20.81 -42.70 -30.70
N SER A 158 -19.81 -43.56 -30.91
CA SER A 158 -19.74 -44.91 -30.30
C SER A 158 -19.71 -44.83 -28.77
N VAL A 159 -20.55 -45.62 -28.09
CA VAL A 159 -20.58 -45.71 -26.62
C VAL A 159 -19.23 -46.14 -26.03
N HIS A 160 -18.46 -46.96 -26.76
CA HIS A 160 -17.10 -47.33 -26.37
C HIS A 160 -16.19 -46.09 -26.32
N LEU A 161 -16.27 -45.22 -27.34
CA LEU A 161 -15.49 -43.99 -27.39
C LEU A 161 -15.90 -43.03 -26.26
N GLN A 162 -17.20 -42.95 -25.95
CA GLN A 162 -17.70 -42.14 -24.83
C GLN A 162 -17.18 -42.67 -23.49
N ALA A 163 -17.15 -43.98 -23.29
CA ALA A 163 -16.59 -44.60 -22.09
C ALA A 163 -15.08 -44.33 -21.94
N ILE A 164 -14.32 -44.43 -23.04
CA ILE A 164 -12.87 -44.11 -23.05
C ILE A 164 -12.64 -42.63 -22.72
N ILE A 165 -13.31 -41.72 -23.42
CA ILE A 165 -13.16 -40.28 -23.17
C ILE A 165 -13.64 -39.93 -21.75
N GLY A 166 -14.76 -40.52 -21.30
CA GLY A 166 -15.27 -40.36 -19.94
C GLY A 166 -14.28 -40.83 -18.88
N GLY A 167 -13.60 -41.96 -19.10
CA GLY A 167 -12.53 -42.44 -18.23
C GLY A 167 -11.32 -41.52 -18.19
N ILE A 168 -10.86 -41.03 -19.34
CA ILE A 168 -9.77 -40.04 -19.43
C ILE A 168 -10.13 -38.74 -18.68
N VAL A 169 -11.33 -38.21 -18.90
CA VAL A 169 -11.79 -36.98 -18.22
C VAL A 169 -11.96 -37.21 -16.72
N PHE A 170 -12.44 -38.37 -16.28
CA PHE A 170 -12.50 -38.71 -14.86
C PHE A 170 -11.11 -38.86 -14.23
N ALA A 171 -10.12 -39.35 -14.99
CA ALA A 171 -8.73 -39.34 -14.56
C ALA A 171 -8.20 -37.91 -14.35
N LEU A 172 -8.54 -36.96 -15.24
CA LEU A 172 -8.22 -35.53 -15.03
C LEU A 172 -8.86 -34.98 -13.75
N ALA A 173 -10.08 -35.41 -13.40
CA ALA A 173 -10.74 -35.05 -12.15
C ALA A 173 -9.94 -35.54 -10.93
N LEU A 174 -9.57 -36.83 -10.92
CA LEU A 174 -8.78 -37.45 -9.85
C LEU A 174 -7.39 -36.82 -9.72
N CYS A 175 -6.71 -36.60 -10.85
CA CYS A 175 -5.42 -35.93 -10.93
C CYS A 175 -5.49 -34.41 -10.75
N THR A 176 -6.69 -33.84 -10.51
CA THR A 176 -6.87 -32.48 -10.00
C THR A 176 -7.07 -32.47 -8.49
N LYS A 177 -7.95 -33.34 -7.96
CA LYS A 177 -8.13 -33.53 -6.52
C LYS A 177 -8.75 -34.89 -6.23
N LEU A 178 -8.07 -35.72 -5.45
CA LEU A 178 -8.51 -37.09 -5.10
C LEU A 178 -9.87 -37.14 -4.38
N PHE A 179 -10.34 -36.04 -3.79
CA PHE A 179 -11.64 -35.98 -3.11
C PHE A 179 -12.86 -36.22 -4.01
N VAL A 180 -12.69 -36.29 -5.34
CA VAL A 180 -13.75 -36.64 -6.29
C VAL A 180 -13.90 -38.14 -6.51
N LEU A 181 -13.04 -38.98 -5.91
CA LEU A 181 -13.20 -40.43 -5.90
C LEU A 181 -14.60 -40.91 -5.43
N PRO A 182 -15.28 -40.28 -4.45
CA PRO A 182 -16.68 -40.56 -4.10
C PRO A 182 -17.69 -40.48 -5.26
N VAL A 183 -17.35 -39.80 -6.35
CA VAL A 183 -18.21 -39.67 -7.55
C VAL A 183 -18.07 -40.90 -8.47
N LEU A 184 -17.04 -41.74 -8.30
CA LEU A 184 -16.80 -42.91 -9.15
C LEU A 184 -18.03 -43.83 -9.28
N PRO A 185 -18.75 -44.22 -8.20
CA PRO A 185 -19.96 -45.03 -8.32
C PRO A 185 -21.01 -44.40 -9.24
N VAL A 186 -21.11 -43.06 -9.25
CA VAL A 186 -22.05 -42.31 -10.08
C VAL A 186 -21.64 -42.39 -11.55
N VAL A 187 -20.34 -42.24 -11.86
CA VAL A 187 -19.81 -42.36 -13.22
C VAL A 187 -20.02 -43.78 -13.75
N LEU A 188 -19.80 -44.81 -12.92
CA LEU A 188 -20.01 -46.20 -13.29
C LEU A 188 -21.48 -46.48 -13.60
N ILE A 189 -22.39 -45.99 -12.76
CA ILE A 189 -23.84 -46.13 -12.97
C ILE A 189 -24.31 -45.34 -14.20
N ALA A 190 -23.79 -44.13 -14.41
CA ALA A 190 -24.06 -43.33 -15.59
C ALA A 190 -23.67 -44.06 -16.87
N THR A 191 -22.49 -44.68 -16.87
CA THR A 191 -21.97 -45.50 -17.97
C THR A 191 -22.82 -46.74 -18.20
N TRP A 192 -23.20 -47.43 -17.11
CA TRP A 192 -24.08 -48.59 -17.18
C TRP A 192 -25.46 -48.24 -17.78
N ILE A 193 -26.06 -47.13 -17.35
CA ILE A 193 -27.35 -46.65 -17.87
C ILE A 193 -27.22 -46.29 -19.35
N ALA A 194 -26.15 -45.60 -19.75
CA ALA A 194 -25.91 -45.24 -21.15
C ALA A 194 -25.70 -46.48 -22.04
N ALA A 195 -24.92 -47.46 -21.56
CA ALA A 195 -24.68 -48.73 -22.26
C ALA A 195 -25.98 -49.50 -22.53
N ARG A 196 -26.89 -49.57 -21.55
CA ARG A 196 -28.20 -50.21 -21.71
C ARG A 196 -29.11 -49.53 -22.74
N HIS A 197 -29.05 -48.21 -22.87
CA HIS A 197 -29.93 -47.45 -23.77
C HIS A 197 -29.44 -47.43 -25.23
N SER A 198 -28.24 -47.92 -25.51
CA SER A 198 -27.63 -47.90 -26.83
C SER A 198 -28.15 -48.98 -27.79
N GLU A 199 -28.96 -49.92 -27.32
CA GLU A 199 -29.41 -51.09 -28.08
C GLU A 199 -30.96 -51.13 -28.11
N ASN A 200 -31.55 -51.37 -29.29
CA ASN A 200 -33.01 -51.48 -29.47
C ASN A 200 -33.57 -52.84 -28.98
N SER A 201 -32.72 -53.81 -28.66
CA SER A 201 -33.07 -55.14 -28.19
C SER A 201 -32.25 -55.53 -26.94
N ASN A 202 -32.73 -56.53 -26.20
CA ASN A 202 -32.31 -56.87 -24.83
C ASN A 202 -30.77 -56.87 -24.63
N PRO A 203 -30.20 -55.87 -23.94
CA PRO A 203 -28.76 -55.66 -23.94
C PRO A 203 -28.01 -56.75 -23.18
N SER A 204 -26.98 -57.32 -23.79
CA SER A 204 -26.17 -58.36 -23.13
C SER A 204 -25.44 -57.77 -21.91
N ILE A 205 -25.55 -58.43 -20.75
CA ILE A 205 -24.86 -58.03 -19.52
C ILE A 205 -23.34 -57.93 -19.75
N ARG A 206 -22.80 -58.83 -20.57
CA ARG A 206 -21.38 -58.85 -20.97
C ARG A 206 -20.91 -57.54 -21.58
N ARG A 207 -21.68 -56.97 -22.52
CA ARG A 207 -21.33 -55.69 -23.16
C ARG A 207 -21.33 -54.51 -22.17
N ASN A 208 -22.28 -54.46 -21.25
CA ASN A 208 -22.29 -53.41 -20.22
C ASN A 208 -21.05 -53.51 -19.31
N ILE A 209 -20.64 -54.73 -18.95
CA ILE A 209 -19.41 -54.97 -18.20
C ILE A 209 -18.20 -54.51 -19.02
N GLU A 210 -18.14 -54.82 -20.31
CA GLU A 210 -17.07 -54.39 -21.21
C GLU A 210 -16.96 -52.86 -21.30
N ILE A 211 -18.07 -52.14 -21.46
CA ILE A 211 -18.09 -50.67 -21.54
C ILE A 211 -17.64 -50.04 -20.20
N VAL A 212 -18.11 -50.57 -19.08
CA VAL A 212 -17.67 -50.12 -17.75
C VAL A 212 -16.19 -50.42 -17.51
N ALA A 213 -15.70 -51.58 -17.95
CA ALA A 213 -14.29 -51.95 -17.88
C ALA A 213 -13.42 -51.02 -18.74
N LEU A 214 -13.86 -50.64 -19.94
CA LEU A 214 -13.16 -49.67 -20.79
C LEU A 214 -13.01 -48.30 -20.10
N LEU A 215 -14.05 -47.82 -19.42
CA LEU A 215 -13.95 -46.59 -18.63
C LEU A 215 -12.93 -46.72 -17.50
N MET A 216 -12.95 -47.83 -16.75
CA MET A 216 -12.02 -48.06 -15.64
C MET A 216 -10.57 -48.19 -16.12
N VAL A 217 -10.33 -48.94 -17.19
CA VAL A 217 -9.00 -49.15 -17.77
C VAL A 217 -8.45 -47.83 -18.33
N SER A 218 -9.25 -47.09 -19.10
CA SER A 218 -8.81 -45.79 -19.65
C SER A 218 -8.54 -44.76 -18.55
N ALA A 219 -9.36 -44.73 -17.49
CA ALA A 219 -9.11 -43.90 -16.31
C ALA A 219 -7.81 -44.30 -15.60
N GLY A 220 -7.62 -45.60 -15.33
CA GLY A 220 -6.44 -46.13 -14.66
C GLY A 220 -5.14 -45.85 -15.44
N LEU A 221 -5.12 -46.14 -16.74
CA LEU A 221 -3.99 -45.86 -17.61
C LEU A 221 -3.68 -44.37 -17.70
N SER A 222 -4.71 -43.52 -17.70
CA SER A 222 -4.54 -42.06 -17.73
C SER A 222 -3.98 -41.52 -16.41
N VAL A 223 -4.46 -41.99 -15.26
CA VAL A 223 -3.88 -41.66 -13.95
C VAL A 223 -2.43 -42.12 -13.87
N LEU A 224 -2.12 -43.32 -14.36
CA LEU A 224 -0.75 -43.84 -14.41
C LEU A 224 0.14 -42.98 -15.32
N GLY A 225 -0.31 -42.68 -16.54
CA GLY A 225 0.44 -41.86 -17.50
C GLY A 225 0.72 -40.45 -16.98
N ILE A 226 -0.29 -39.77 -16.43
CA ILE A 226 -0.13 -38.45 -15.81
C ILE A 226 0.82 -38.56 -14.61
N GLY A 227 0.66 -39.58 -13.79
CA GLY A 227 1.47 -39.76 -12.59
C GLY A 227 2.95 -40.00 -12.90
N LEU A 228 3.26 -40.82 -13.90
CA LEU A 228 4.63 -41.05 -14.37
C LEU A 228 5.22 -39.79 -15.01
N ALA A 229 4.46 -39.08 -15.85
CA ALA A 229 4.93 -37.87 -16.53
C ALA A 229 5.23 -36.69 -15.59
N THR A 230 4.58 -36.65 -14.42
CA THR A 230 4.69 -35.54 -13.46
C THR A 230 5.44 -35.89 -12.19
N GLY A 231 5.81 -37.16 -11.97
CA GLY A 231 6.39 -37.62 -10.71
C GLY A 231 5.40 -37.63 -9.54
N MET A 232 4.09 -37.75 -9.82
CA MET A 232 3.02 -37.67 -8.81
C MET A 232 3.14 -38.73 -7.71
N PHE A 233 3.75 -39.88 -7.96
CA PHE A 233 3.76 -41.01 -7.02
C PHE A 233 4.76 -40.84 -5.86
N GLN A 234 4.58 -39.79 -5.05
CA GLN A 234 5.32 -39.49 -3.81
C GLN A 234 4.39 -39.66 -2.59
N PRO A 235 4.38 -40.84 -1.92
CA PRO A 235 3.46 -41.14 -0.81
C PRO A 235 3.61 -40.21 0.39
N ASP A 236 4.84 -39.80 0.68
CA ASP A 236 5.27 -38.87 1.73
C ASP A 236 4.67 -37.46 1.56
N GLN A 237 4.34 -37.06 0.33
CA GLN A 237 3.71 -35.76 0.06
C GLN A 237 2.19 -35.88 -0.15
N LEU A 238 1.74 -36.84 -0.97
CA LEU A 238 0.33 -36.91 -1.38
C LEU A 238 -0.59 -37.63 -0.39
N ILE A 239 -0.08 -38.57 0.40
CA ILE A 239 -0.92 -39.44 1.25
C ILE A 239 -0.64 -39.15 2.73
N GLU A 240 0.63 -39.23 3.13
CA GLU A 240 1.04 -39.19 4.52
C GLU A 240 0.56 -37.92 5.26
N PRO A 241 0.67 -36.69 4.72
CA PRO A 241 0.24 -35.47 5.42
C PRO A 241 -1.26 -35.42 5.66
N HIS A 242 -2.07 -36.03 4.79
CA HIS A 242 -3.53 -36.12 4.97
C HIS A 242 -3.91 -37.18 6.01
N SER A 243 -3.15 -38.28 6.09
CA SER A 243 -3.36 -39.31 7.11
C SER A 243 -2.95 -38.83 8.50
N ALA A 244 -1.79 -38.19 8.63
CA ALA A 244 -1.27 -37.69 9.89
C ALA A 244 -2.13 -36.55 10.44
N ALA A 245 -2.64 -35.66 9.58
CA ALA A 245 -3.52 -34.57 10.01
C ALA A 245 -4.80 -35.03 10.71
N ARG A 246 -5.28 -36.26 10.45
CA ARG A 246 -6.45 -36.83 11.13
C ARG A 246 -6.24 -37.07 12.63
N ASN A 247 -4.99 -37.26 13.05
CA ASN A 247 -4.64 -37.62 14.42
C ASN A 247 -4.22 -36.41 15.27
N ILE A 248 -4.19 -35.21 14.69
CA ILE A 248 -3.80 -33.97 15.39
C ILE A 248 -5.01 -33.40 16.13
N ALA A 249 -4.88 -33.19 17.45
CA ALA A 249 -5.95 -32.68 18.32
C ALA A 249 -6.65 -31.40 17.81
N LYS A 250 -5.90 -30.50 17.15
CA LYS A 250 -6.44 -29.28 16.55
C LYS A 250 -7.44 -29.55 15.40
N PHE A 251 -7.28 -30.64 14.66
CA PHE A 251 -8.06 -30.96 13.47
C PHE A 251 -9.11 -32.05 13.71
N THR A 252 -8.96 -32.86 14.76
CA THR A 252 -9.94 -33.90 15.12
C THR A 252 -11.32 -33.33 15.46
N VAL A 253 -11.38 -32.13 16.05
CA VAL A 253 -12.64 -31.46 16.39
C VAL A 253 -13.39 -30.92 15.16
N ILE A 254 -12.67 -30.67 14.05
CA ILE A 254 -13.22 -30.03 12.85
C ILE A 254 -13.77 -31.10 11.89
N GLY A 255 -15.05 -31.43 11.99
CA GLY A 255 -15.74 -32.35 11.09
C GLY A 255 -16.88 -33.13 11.74
N GLY A 256 -17.32 -34.22 11.11
CA GLY A 256 -18.51 -34.95 11.54
C GLY A 256 -19.79 -34.44 10.89
N VAL A 257 -20.90 -35.14 11.16
CA VAL A 257 -22.23 -34.84 10.61
C VAL A 257 -22.68 -33.42 10.97
N SER A 258 -22.52 -33.02 12.23
CA SER A 258 -22.91 -31.67 12.70
C SER A 258 -22.15 -30.57 11.97
N ALA A 259 -20.82 -30.70 11.80
CA ALA A 259 -20.02 -29.72 11.05
C ALA A 259 -20.40 -29.68 9.57
N LEU A 260 -20.68 -30.84 8.95
CA LEU A 260 -21.14 -30.91 7.57
C LEU A 260 -22.46 -30.14 7.37
N PHE A 261 -23.45 -30.38 8.23
CA PHE A 261 -24.72 -29.66 8.17
C PHE A 261 -24.54 -28.17 8.45
N SER A 262 -23.72 -27.79 9.44
CA SER A 262 -23.43 -26.39 9.75
C SER A 262 -22.79 -25.67 8.55
N PHE A 263 -21.87 -26.30 7.82
CA PHE A 263 -21.29 -25.71 6.61
C PHE A 263 -22.29 -25.62 5.45
N LEU A 264 -23.15 -26.63 5.27
CA LEU A 264 -24.20 -26.60 4.24
C LEU A 264 -25.22 -25.50 4.53
N ASP A 265 -25.63 -25.36 5.79
CA ASP A 265 -26.54 -24.31 6.22
C ASP A 265 -25.90 -22.93 6.00
N SER A 266 -24.72 -22.68 6.57
CA SER A 266 -24.08 -21.35 6.48
C SER A 266 -23.60 -20.93 5.09
N HIS A 267 -23.32 -21.85 4.17
CA HIS A 267 -22.72 -21.51 2.87
C HIS A 267 -23.54 -21.98 1.65
N SER A 268 -24.58 -22.80 1.85
CA SER A 268 -25.35 -23.45 0.77
C SER A 268 -26.83 -23.64 1.12
N THR A 269 -27.40 -22.72 1.91
CA THR A 269 -28.81 -22.70 2.37
C THR A 269 -29.81 -23.11 1.29
N ILE A 270 -29.74 -22.49 0.11
CA ILE A 270 -30.72 -22.72 -0.97
C ILE A 270 -30.68 -24.14 -1.53
N ALA A 271 -29.48 -24.72 -1.66
CA ALA A 271 -29.31 -26.09 -2.13
C ALA A 271 -29.76 -27.08 -1.05
N LEU A 272 -29.46 -26.82 0.22
CA LEU A 272 -29.96 -27.62 1.34
C LEU A 272 -31.50 -27.58 1.42
N TYR A 273 -32.09 -26.39 1.32
CA TYR A 273 -33.53 -26.18 1.37
C TYR A 273 -34.28 -26.89 0.23
N PHE A 274 -33.95 -26.59 -1.03
CA PHE A 274 -34.65 -27.25 -2.15
C PHE A 274 -34.25 -28.72 -2.31
N GLY A 275 -33.02 -29.08 -1.97
CA GLY A 275 -32.56 -30.47 -2.01
C GLY A 275 -33.29 -31.37 -1.02
N THR A 276 -33.55 -30.90 0.21
CA THR A 276 -34.33 -31.65 1.22
C THR A 276 -35.80 -31.82 0.79
N ILE A 277 -36.43 -30.78 0.26
CA ILE A 277 -37.77 -30.87 -0.34
C ILE A 277 -37.76 -31.86 -1.53
N GLY A 278 -36.72 -31.80 -2.36
CA GLY A 278 -36.57 -32.68 -3.51
C GLY A 278 -36.45 -34.15 -3.15
N LEU A 279 -35.84 -34.50 -2.01
CA LEU A 279 -35.79 -35.90 -1.56
C LEU A 279 -37.20 -36.49 -1.40
N PHE A 280 -38.18 -35.71 -0.93
CA PHE A 280 -39.58 -36.15 -0.86
C PHE A 280 -40.17 -36.38 -2.26
N PHE A 281 -39.96 -35.46 -3.20
CA PHE A 281 -40.50 -35.57 -4.57
C PHE A 281 -39.84 -36.66 -5.43
N VAL A 282 -38.60 -37.03 -5.11
CA VAL A 282 -37.89 -38.10 -5.82
C VAL A 282 -38.58 -39.45 -5.64
N PHE A 283 -39.11 -39.74 -4.44
CA PHE A 283 -39.81 -41.00 -4.15
C PHE A 283 -41.26 -41.04 -4.65
N ILE A 284 -41.92 -39.89 -4.81
CA ILE A 284 -43.31 -39.82 -5.30
C ILE A 284 -43.44 -40.24 -6.77
N ARG A 285 -42.42 -39.93 -7.61
CA ARG A 285 -42.39 -40.32 -9.02
C ARG A 285 -41.05 -40.91 -9.40
N TRP A 286 -40.82 -42.16 -8.99
CA TRP A 286 -39.55 -42.83 -9.23
C TRP A 286 -39.14 -42.87 -10.72
N ASN A 287 -37.89 -42.53 -11.00
CA ASN A 287 -37.24 -42.73 -12.30
C ASN A 287 -35.82 -43.25 -12.03
N ALA A 288 -35.39 -44.28 -12.76
CA ALA A 288 -34.10 -44.92 -12.54
C ALA A 288 -32.91 -43.95 -12.71
N SER A 289 -33.04 -42.90 -13.53
CA SER A 289 -32.03 -41.84 -13.66
C SER A 289 -31.77 -41.07 -12.36
N ARG A 290 -32.74 -41.01 -11.45
CA ARG A 290 -32.63 -40.34 -10.15
C ARG A 290 -31.72 -41.08 -9.16
N LEU A 291 -31.35 -42.33 -9.46
CA LEU A 291 -30.31 -43.05 -8.71
C LEU A 291 -28.97 -42.31 -8.73
N MET A 292 -28.63 -41.63 -9.83
CA MET A 292 -27.34 -40.93 -9.95
C MET A 292 -27.16 -39.86 -8.87
N PRO A 293 -28.02 -38.83 -8.75
CA PRO A 293 -27.86 -37.81 -7.70
C PRO A 293 -28.08 -38.36 -6.29
N ILE A 294 -28.93 -39.38 -6.08
CA ILE A 294 -29.12 -40.00 -4.76
C ILE A 294 -27.84 -40.72 -4.31
N ILE A 295 -27.26 -41.57 -5.16
CA ILE A 295 -26.06 -42.32 -4.83
C ILE A 295 -24.89 -41.36 -4.62
N TRP A 296 -24.77 -40.32 -5.46
CA TRP A 296 -23.81 -39.25 -5.23
C TRP A 296 -24.00 -38.66 -3.83
N LEU A 297 -25.21 -38.19 -3.51
CA LEU A 297 -25.52 -37.53 -2.25
C LEU A 297 -25.18 -38.42 -1.04
N VAL A 298 -25.62 -39.67 -1.05
CA VAL A 298 -25.40 -40.63 0.03
C VAL A 298 -23.90 -40.90 0.22
N VAL A 299 -23.18 -41.23 -0.86
CA VAL A 299 -21.75 -41.52 -0.79
C VAL A 299 -20.96 -40.29 -0.32
N ALA A 300 -21.28 -39.10 -0.83
CA ALA A 300 -20.65 -37.85 -0.43
C ALA A 300 -20.89 -37.53 1.05
N ILE A 301 -22.12 -37.67 1.55
CA ILE A 301 -22.45 -37.46 2.97
C ILE A 301 -21.71 -38.47 3.85
N LEU A 302 -21.71 -39.76 3.50
CA LEU A 302 -21.04 -40.80 4.29
C LEU A 302 -19.53 -40.55 4.41
N ILE A 303 -18.89 -40.16 3.30
CA ILE A 303 -17.44 -39.94 3.26
C ILE A 303 -17.08 -38.63 3.97
N LEU A 304 -17.77 -37.52 3.69
CA LEU A 304 -17.48 -36.23 4.33
C LEU A 304 -17.82 -36.22 5.82
N SER A 305 -18.83 -36.96 6.26
CA SER A 305 -19.16 -37.11 7.68
C SER A 305 -18.06 -37.82 8.47
N LYS A 306 -17.24 -38.64 7.81
CA LYS A 306 -16.07 -39.32 8.42
C LYS A 306 -14.76 -38.58 8.15
N HIS A 307 -14.76 -37.53 7.33
CA HIS A 307 -13.56 -36.80 6.96
C HIS A 307 -13.15 -35.80 8.06
N ARG A 308 -11.86 -35.80 8.41
CA ARG A 308 -11.25 -34.90 9.40
C ARG A 308 -9.88 -34.42 8.87
N PRO A 309 -9.58 -33.11 8.89
CA PRO A 309 -10.50 -31.99 9.10
C PRO A 309 -11.46 -31.81 7.91
N LEU A 310 -12.71 -31.44 8.19
CA LEU A 310 -13.70 -31.06 7.17
C LEU A 310 -13.63 -29.55 6.89
N TRP A 311 -13.49 -29.18 5.62
CA TRP A 311 -13.47 -27.77 5.19
C TRP A 311 -14.75 -27.40 4.43
N PHE A 312 -15.20 -26.15 4.59
CA PHE A 312 -16.44 -25.68 3.95
C PHE A 312 -16.45 -25.90 2.43
N HIS A 313 -15.32 -25.73 1.74
CA HIS A 313 -15.24 -25.89 0.28
C HIS A 313 -15.38 -27.34 -0.20
N GLN A 314 -15.23 -28.33 0.70
CA GLN A 314 -15.44 -29.75 0.37
C GLN A 314 -16.94 -30.08 0.27
N THR A 315 -17.82 -29.29 0.89
CA THR A 315 -19.27 -29.52 0.82
C THR A 315 -19.85 -29.31 -0.58
N LEU A 316 -19.10 -28.70 -1.51
CA LEU A 316 -19.47 -28.61 -2.92
C LEU A 316 -19.79 -29.99 -3.52
N LEU A 317 -19.13 -31.06 -3.02
CA LEU A 317 -19.42 -32.45 -3.42
C LEU A 317 -20.87 -32.89 -3.09
N VAL A 318 -21.48 -32.31 -2.05
CA VAL A 318 -22.87 -32.55 -1.64
C VAL A 318 -23.81 -31.55 -2.31
N VAL A 319 -23.36 -30.32 -2.56
CA VAL A 319 -24.18 -29.27 -3.17
C VAL A 319 -24.63 -29.64 -4.59
N ILE A 320 -23.75 -30.21 -5.43
CA ILE A 320 -24.13 -30.58 -6.81
C ILE A 320 -25.34 -31.52 -6.88
N PRO A 321 -25.36 -32.68 -6.20
CA PRO A 321 -26.54 -33.55 -6.23
C PRO A 321 -27.76 -32.92 -5.54
N LEU A 322 -27.58 -32.08 -4.50
CA LEU A 322 -28.70 -31.34 -3.91
C LEU A 322 -29.33 -30.35 -4.90
N CYS A 323 -28.53 -29.64 -5.70
CA CYS A 323 -29.04 -28.75 -6.75
C CYS A 323 -29.84 -29.52 -7.81
N TRP A 324 -29.36 -30.70 -8.22
CA TRP A 324 -30.10 -31.57 -9.15
C TRP A 324 -31.45 -31.99 -8.54
N ILE A 325 -31.45 -32.55 -7.33
CA ILE A 325 -32.67 -33.01 -6.66
C ILE A 325 -33.63 -31.83 -6.38
N GLY A 326 -33.09 -30.67 -5.99
CA GLY A 326 -33.86 -29.45 -5.79
C GLY A 326 -34.50 -28.92 -7.08
N GLY A 327 -33.80 -29.01 -8.22
CA GLY A 327 -34.36 -28.66 -9.51
C GLY A 327 -35.55 -29.55 -9.92
N ILE A 328 -35.50 -30.85 -9.58
CA ILE A 328 -36.64 -31.77 -9.75
C ILE A 328 -37.82 -31.31 -8.89
N ALA A 329 -37.56 -30.93 -7.63
CA ALA A 329 -38.59 -30.43 -6.70
C ALA A 329 -39.27 -29.17 -7.24
N ILE A 330 -38.49 -28.17 -7.64
CA ILE A 330 -38.99 -26.90 -8.18
C ILE A 330 -39.78 -27.14 -9.47
N ALA A 331 -39.28 -27.99 -10.36
CA ALA A 331 -40.01 -28.33 -11.58
C ALA A 331 -41.34 -29.03 -11.31
N ALA A 332 -41.40 -29.91 -10.31
CA ALA A 332 -42.65 -30.54 -9.87
C ALA A 332 -43.62 -29.49 -9.31
N MET A 333 -43.15 -28.59 -8.44
CA MET A 333 -43.95 -27.51 -7.86
C MET A 333 -44.51 -26.57 -8.95
N ILE A 334 -43.68 -26.13 -9.91
CA ILE A 334 -44.09 -25.25 -11.01
C ILE A 334 -45.12 -25.93 -11.92
N ARG A 335 -44.99 -27.23 -12.22
CA ARG A 335 -45.97 -27.95 -13.05
C ARG A 335 -47.32 -28.13 -12.35
N THR A 336 -47.30 -28.27 -11.03
CA THR A 336 -48.51 -28.55 -10.24
C THR A 336 -49.27 -27.26 -9.90
N ALA A 337 -48.59 -26.11 -9.76
CA ALA A 337 -49.21 -24.84 -9.37
C ALA A 337 -50.34 -24.36 -10.31
N PRO A 338 -50.20 -24.34 -11.65
CA PRO A 338 -51.28 -23.90 -12.55
C PRO A 338 -52.49 -24.86 -12.58
N GLN A 339 -52.25 -26.16 -12.35
CA GLN A 339 -53.31 -27.18 -12.31
C GLN A 339 -54.17 -27.01 -11.05
N VAL A 340 -53.57 -26.62 -9.94
CA VAL A 340 -54.30 -26.30 -8.70
C VAL A 340 -55.07 -24.99 -8.87
N VAL A 341 -54.46 -23.95 -9.44
CA VAL A 341 -55.11 -22.63 -9.64
C VAL A 341 -56.31 -22.70 -10.60
N ARG A 342 -56.16 -23.28 -11.79
CA ARG A 342 -57.27 -23.39 -12.78
C ARG A 342 -58.42 -24.28 -12.31
N PHE A 343 -58.15 -25.24 -11.44
CA PHE A 343 -59.18 -26.15 -10.91
C PHE A 343 -59.94 -25.52 -9.73
N ILE A 344 -59.29 -24.62 -8.97
CA ILE A 344 -59.94 -23.75 -7.96
C ILE A 344 -60.92 -22.77 -8.63
N GLU A 345 -60.58 -22.23 -9.80
CA GLU A 345 -61.44 -21.28 -10.53
C GLU A 345 -62.72 -21.89 -11.12
N GLN A 346 -62.84 -23.22 -11.21
CA GLN A 346 -63.91 -23.89 -12.00
C GLN A 346 -65.00 -24.65 -11.21
N ARG A 347 -65.05 -24.65 -9.86
CA ARG A 347 -66.13 -25.36 -9.10
C ARG A 347 -66.61 -24.71 -7.78
N PRO A 348 -67.86 -25.01 -7.31
CA PRO A 348 -68.43 -24.40 -6.11
C PRO A 348 -67.97 -25.08 -4.79
N ILE A 349 -67.14 -24.34 -4.05
CA ILE A 349 -67.06 -24.06 -2.60
C ILE A 349 -67.06 -25.17 -1.51
N SER A 350 -67.55 -26.41 -1.66
CA SER A 350 -67.68 -27.28 -0.46
C SER A 350 -66.43 -28.08 -0.01
N ASP A 351 -65.35 -28.16 -0.80
CA ASP A 351 -64.15 -28.97 -0.46
C ASP A 351 -62.83 -28.20 -0.72
N ASN A 352 -62.77 -26.95 -0.22
CA ASN A 352 -61.84 -25.91 -0.69
C ASN A 352 -60.63 -25.62 0.24
N GLN A 353 -60.69 -25.97 1.53
CA GLN A 353 -59.64 -25.57 2.47
C GLN A 353 -58.29 -26.26 2.19
N SER A 354 -58.28 -27.59 2.05
CA SER A 354 -57.04 -28.37 1.87
C SER A 354 -56.26 -27.98 0.61
N ARG A 355 -56.96 -27.52 -0.44
CA ARG A 355 -56.38 -27.22 -1.76
C ARG A 355 -55.87 -25.79 -1.89
N ILE A 356 -56.58 -24.81 -1.31
CA ILE A 356 -56.09 -23.43 -1.15
C ILE A 356 -54.85 -23.43 -0.26
N ILE A 357 -54.87 -24.21 0.83
CA ILE A 357 -53.71 -24.41 1.72
C ILE A 357 -52.53 -25.01 0.93
N SER A 358 -52.79 -25.98 0.05
CA SER A 358 -51.74 -26.61 -0.78
C SER A 358 -51.11 -25.64 -1.79
N ALA A 359 -51.92 -24.82 -2.48
CA ALA A 359 -51.42 -23.79 -3.40
C ALA A 359 -50.62 -22.70 -2.67
N GLY A 360 -51.17 -22.22 -1.55
CA GLY A 360 -50.51 -21.25 -0.67
C GLY A 360 -49.19 -21.80 -0.10
N ALA A 361 -49.14 -23.08 0.24
CA ALA A 361 -47.91 -23.75 0.70
C ALA A 361 -46.85 -23.81 -0.41
N ILE A 362 -47.21 -24.15 -1.65
CA ILE A 362 -46.26 -24.17 -2.78
C ILE A 362 -45.70 -22.77 -3.06
N ILE A 363 -46.57 -21.75 -3.11
CA ILE A 363 -46.14 -20.35 -3.29
C ILE A 363 -45.26 -19.91 -2.13
N GLY A 364 -45.64 -20.23 -0.89
CA GLY A 364 -44.85 -19.94 0.30
C GLY A 364 -43.47 -20.59 0.26
N LEU A 365 -43.37 -21.87 -0.12
CA LEU A 365 -42.10 -22.59 -0.23
C LEU A 365 -41.17 -21.98 -1.30
N LEU A 366 -41.72 -21.58 -2.45
CA LEU A 366 -40.96 -20.91 -3.52
C LEU A 366 -40.52 -19.50 -3.11
N SER A 367 -41.42 -18.70 -2.52
CA SER A 367 -41.11 -17.35 -2.03
C SER A 367 -40.04 -17.36 -0.93
N PHE A 368 -40.09 -18.32 -0.02
CA PHE A 368 -39.07 -18.50 1.01
C PHE A 368 -37.69 -18.84 0.40
N GLY A 369 -37.68 -19.67 -0.65
CA GLY A 369 -36.48 -19.95 -1.43
C GLY A 369 -35.89 -18.73 -2.13
N ILE A 370 -36.72 -17.80 -2.61
CA ILE A 370 -36.26 -16.52 -3.19
C ILE A 370 -35.59 -15.66 -2.12
N GLY A 371 -36.11 -15.65 -0.89
CA GLY A 371 -35.48 -14.97 0.26
C GLY A 371 -34.05 -15.46 0.51
N PHE A 372 -33.84 -16.78 0.54
CA PHE A 372 -32.49 -17.36 0.65
C PHE A 372 -31.58 -17.05 -0.54
N ALA A 373 -32.14 -17.05 -1.76
CA ALA A 373 -31.37 -16.67 -2.95
C ALA A 373 -30.88 -15.23 -2.84
N TRP A 374 -31.76 -14.30 -2.42
CA TRP A 374 -31.43 -12.90 -2.24
C TRP A 374 -30.32 -12.70 -1.18
N ASP A 375 -30.47 -13.34 -0.02
CA ASP A 375 -29.47 -13.25 1.06
C ASP A 375 -28.09 -13.76 0.59
N ASN A 376 -28.05 -14.94 -0.04
CA ASN A 376 -26.81 -15.50 -0.59
C ASN A 376 -26.17 -14.60 -1.66
N LEU A 377 -26.96 -14.01 -2.55
CA LEU A 377 -26.46 -13.11 -3.59
C LEU A 377 -25.91 -11.81 -2.99
N SER A 378 -26.61 -11.24 -1.99
CA SER A 378 -26.15 -10.06 -1.29
C SER A 378 -24.83 -10.30 -0.55
N GLY A 379 -24.72 -11.44 0.15
CA GLY A 379 -23.49 -11.86 0.83
C GLY A 379 -22.35 -12.16 -0.14
N THR A 380 -22.64 -12.73 -1.31
CA THR A 380 -21.62 -12.95 -2.35
C THR A 380 -21.13 -11.63 -2.95
N ARG A 381 -22.04 -10.70 -3.25
CA ARG A 381 -21.70 -9.35 -3.72
C ARG A 381 -20.81 -8.62 -2.72
N ALA A 382 -21.13 -8.69 -1.42
CA ALA A 382 -20.30 -8.11 -0.37
C ALA A 382 -18.88 -8.70 -0.37
N ARG A 383 -18.72 -10.01 -0.58
CA ARG A 383 -17.39 -10.65 -0.71
C ARG A 383 -16.64 -10.20 -1.96
N PHE A 384 -17.32 -10.03 -3.10
CA PHE A 384 -16.70 -9.61 -4.36
C PHE A 384 -16.30 -8.13 -4.38
N MET A 385 -16.98 -7.30 -3.59
CA MET A 385 -16.69 -5.88 -3.44
C MET A 385 -15.70 -5.58 -2.30
N LYS A 386 -15.11 -6.62 -1.68
CA LYS A 386 -14.18 -6.44 -0.56
C LYS A 386 -12.86 -5.85 -1.03
N GLU A 387 -12.59 -4.60 -0.63
CA GLU A 387 -11.30 -3.95 -0.85
C GLU A 387 -10.19 -4.57 0.02
N PRO A 388 -8.91 -4.49 -0.41
CA PRO A 388 -7.78 -4.90 0.41
C PRO A 388 -7.76 -4.16 1.75
N SER A 389 -7.51 -4.86 2.85
CA SER A 389 -7.36 -4.23 4.15
C SER A 389 -6.12 -3.33 4.21
N ILE A 390 -6.10 -2.34 5.12
CA ILE A 390 -4.93 -1.47 5.34
C ILE A 390 -3.67 -2.30 5.60
N VAL A 391 -3.80 -3.39 6.36
CA VAL A 391 -2.71 -4.31 6.68
C VAL A 391 -2.16 -5.03 5.44
N GLU A 392 -2.99 -5.29 4.43
CA GLU A 392 -2.58 -5.88 3.13
C GLU A 392 -1.98 -4.84 2.19
N GLN A 393 -2.54 -3.62 2.16
CA GLN A 393 -1.98 -2.50 1.40
C GLN A 393 -0.57 -2.15 1.90
N GLN A 394 -0.42 -1.96 3.22
CA GLN A 394 0.87 -1.66 3.86
C GLN A 394 1.91 -2.76 3.63
N ALA A 395 1.52 -4.04 3.64
CA ALA A 395 2.46 -5.13 3.38
C ALA A 395 2.94 -5.13 1.93
N THR A 396 2.03 -4.88 0.99
CA THR A 396 2.31 -4.77 -0.44
C THR A 396 3.24 -3.59 -0.72
N GLU A 397 3.01 -2.45 -0.07
CA GLU A 397 3.89 -1.27 -0.17
C GLU A 397 5.26 -1.50 0.50
N ARG A 398 5.31 -2.12 1.69
CA ARG A 398 6.58 -2.41 2.36
C ARG A 398 7.45 -3.37 1.55
N LEU A 399 6.84 -4.39 0.96
CA LEU A 399 7.55 -5.31 0.09
C LEU A 399 8.10 -4.59 -1.15
N SER A 400 7.34 -3.65 -1.71
CA SER A 400 7.73 -2.92 -2.93
C SER A 400 8.96 -2.03 -2.73
N LEU A 401 9.16 -1.50 -1.51
CA LEU A 401 10.31 -0.65 -1.15
C LEU A 401 11.69 -1.30 -1.38
N PHE A 402 11.77 -2.63 -1.30
CA PHE A 402 13.06 -3.33 -1.30
C PHE A 402 13.21 -4.33 -2.48
N LEU A 403 12.41 -4.17 -3.54
CA LEU A 403 12.33 -5.15 -4.64
C LEU A 403 13.51 -5.16 -5.62
N ASN A 404 14.33 -4.09 -5.64
CA ASN A 404 15.33 -3.88 -6.71
C ASN A 404 16.37 -5.00 -6.83
N ASN A 405 16.59 -5.81 -5.78
CA ASN A 405 17.49 -6.97 -5.79
C ASN A 405 16.84 -8.26 -5.25
N THR A 406 15.51 -8.31 -5.13
CA THR A 406 14.80 -9.45 -4.53
C THR A 406 14.17 -10.30 -5.62
N GLU A 407 14.73 -11.46 -5.97
CA GLU A 407 14.09 -12.39 -6.93
C GLU A 407 13.01 -13.27 -6.27
N LYS A 408 13.29 -13.73 -5.05
CA LYS A 408 12.42 -14.58 -4.25
C LYS A 408 12.10 -13.91 -2.90
N ILE A 409 10.86 -14.06 -2.45
CA ILE A 409 10.39 -13.59 -1.15
C ILE A 409 10.01 -14.81 -0.30
N VAL A 410 10.59 -14.92 0.90
CA VAL A 410 10.13 -15.91 1.89
C VAL A 410 8.87 -15.36 2.55
N THR A 411 7.73 -16.03 2.39
CA THR A 411 6.49 -15.58 3.01
C THR A 411 5.59 -16.73 3.44
N ASP A 412 4.93 -16.57 4.58
CA ASP A 412 3.87 -17.48 5.04
C ASP A 412 2.48 -17.12 4.45
N LYS A 413 2.42 -16.04 3.65
CA LYS A 413 1.27 -15.59 2.86
C LYS A 413 1.68 -15.45 1.38
N PRO A 414 1.66 -16.54 0.59
CA PRO A 414 2.24 -16.58 -0.76
C PRO A 414 1.64 -15.62 -1.79
N ILE A 415 0.39 -15.16 -1.58
CA ILE A 415 -0.25 -14.14 -2.43
C ILE A 415 0.52 -12.81 -2.40
N ASP A 416 1.16 -12.47 -1.28
CA ASP A 416 1.92 -11.24 -1.12
C ASP A 416 3.09 -11.21 -2.12
N ALA A 417 3.82 -12.31 -2.25
CA ALA A 417 4.90 -12.44 -3.24
C ALA A 417 4.39 -12.43 -4.69
N TYR A 418 3.25 -13.11 -4.94
CA TYR A 418 2.70 -13.22 -6.29
C TYR A 418 2.27 -11.85 -6.82
N ARG A 419 1.66 -11.02 -5.97
CA ARG A 419 1.24 -9.65 -6.31
C ARG A 419 2.41 -8.69 -6.53
N GLN A 420 3.60 -9.00 -6.03
CA GLN A 420 4.84 -8.26 -6.31
C GLN A 420 5.60 -8.78 -7.54
N ALA A 421 5.00 -9.71 -8.29
CA ALA A 421 5.68 -10.43 -9.37
C ALA A 421 7.01 -11.04 -8.92
N ARG A 422 7.01 -11.68 -7.74
CA ARG A 422 8.14 -12.40 -7.17
C ARG A 422 7.76 -13.85 -6.85
N LEU A 423 8.75 -14.72 -6.97
CA LEU A 423 8.62 -16.13 -6.61
C LEU A 423 8.80 -16.30 -5.10
N VAL A 424 8.37 -17.44 -4.58
CA VAL A 424 8.76 -17.92 -3.26
C VAL A 424 9.82 -19.02 -3.42
N PRO A 425 10.62 -19.34 -2.38
CA PRO A 425 11.44 -20.55 -2.42
C PRO A 425 10.58 -21.79 -2.75
N PRO A 426 10.97 -22.65 -3.70
CA PRO A 426 10.18 -23.80 -4.15
C PRO A 426 9.70 -24.70 -3.00
N GLU A 427 10.56 -24.91 -2.02
CA GLU A 427 10.32 -25.75 -0.84
C GLU A 427 9.25 -25.15 0.09
N LEU A 428 9.10 -23.82 0.06
CA LEU A 428 8.14 -23.03 0.86
C LEU A 428 6.87 -22.66 0.08
N ALA A 429 6.73 -23.09 -1.17
CA ALA A 429 5.55 -22.80 -1.99
C ALA A 429 4.22 -23.22 -1.31
N VAL A 430 4.26 -24.30 -0.54
CA VAL A 430 3.12 -24.83 0.23
C VAL A 430 3.42 -24.75 1.74
N TRP A 431 3.70 -23.54 2.24
CA TRP A 431 3.83 -23.28 3.67
C TRP A 431 2.46 -23.09 4.34
N THR A 432 1.78 -24.21 4.63
CA THR A 432 0.41 -24.22 5.16
C THR A 432 0.35 -24.57 6.66
N SER A 433 -0.76 -24.19 7.31
CA SER A 433 -1.02 -24.56 8.71
C SER A 433 -1.07 -26.07 8.92
N LYS A 434 -1.54 -26.83 7.91
CA LYS A 434 -1.56 -28.29 7.91
C LYS A 434 -0.14 -28.85 7.91
N ARG A 435 0.72 -28.38 6.99
CA ARG A 435 2.11 -28.87 6.87
C ARG A 435 2.90 -28.64 8.16
N ARG A 436 2.75 -27.46 8.77
CA ARG A 436 3.38 -27.10 10.05
C ARG A 436 2.85 -27.93 11.22
N ALA A 437 1.53 -28.14 11.30
CA ALA A 437 0.93 -28.90 12.40
C ALA A 437 1.30 -30.40 12.38
N VAL A 438 1.47 -30.98 11.19
CA VAL A 438 1.92 -32.38 11.02
C VAL A 438 3.43 -32.53 11.28
N GLY A 439 4.19 -31.44 11.34
CA GLY A 439 5.66 -31.49 11.46
C GLY A 439 6.37 -31.85 10.16
N SER A 440 5.67 -31.79 9.02
CA SER A 440 6.24 -32.01 7.67
C SER A 440 6.97 -30.79 7.11
N ILE A 441 7.01 -29.71 7.88
CA ILE A 441 7.99 -28.64 7.76
C ILE A 441 8.23 -28.09 9.17
N THR A 442 9.49 -28.07 9.58
CA THR A 442 9.94 -27.58 10.88
C THR A 442 10.48 -26.16 10.76
N ASP A 443 10.49 -25.44 11.88
CA ASP A 443 11.03 -24.09 11.93
C ASP A 443 12.55 -24.08 11.61
N ASP A 444 13.32 -25.13 11.97
CA ASP A 444 14.74 -25.26 11.60
C ASP A 444 14.96 -25.54 10.10
N GLU A 445 14.08 -26.30 9.45
CA GLU A 445 14.11 -26.47 7.99
C GLU A 445 13.80 -25.15 7.27
N VAL A 446 12.82 -24.38 7.74
CA VAL A 446 12.52 -23.05 7.17
C VAL A 446 13.72 -22.13 7.29
N LEU A 447 14.40 -22.12 8.44
CA LEU A 447 15.62 -21.34 8.65
C LEU A 447 16.74 -21.78 7.72
N THR A 448 16.90 -23.09 7.50
CA THR A 448 17.88 -23.63 6.55
C THR A 448 17.59 -23.15 5.13
N ILE A 449 16.32 -23.18 4.70
CA ILE A 449 15.90 -22.69 3.38
C ILE A 449 16.16 -21.18 3.25
N ILE A 450 15.84 -20.39 4.28
CA ILE A 450 16.14 -18.96 4.32
C ILE A 450 17.65 -18.74 4.12
N ALA A 451 18.48 -19.45 4.89
CA ALA A 451 19.94 -19.33 4.84
C ALA A 451 20.54 -19.71 3.47
N SER A 452 19.99 -20.74 2.82
CA SER A 452 20.47 -21.22 1.51
C SER A 452 19.92 -20.43 0.32
N SER A 453 18.86 -19.67 0.52
CA SER A 453 18.20 -18.93 -0.55
C SER A 453 18.86 -17.56 -0.79
N THR A 454 18.96 -17.12 -2.04
CA THR A 454 19.39 -15.76 -2.42
C THR A 454 18.31 -14.70 -2.14
N THR A 455 17.46 -14.91 -1.12
CA THR A 455 16.34 -14.03 -0.78
C THR A 455 16.82 -12.86 0.06
N SER A 456 16.43 -11.64 -0.30
CA SER A 456 16.68 -10.43 0.49
C SER A 456 15.49 -10.00 1.35
N GLN A 457 14.35 -10.69 1.29
CA GLN A 457 13.14 -10.32 2.05
C GLN A 457 12.37 -11.51 2.63
N VAL A 458 11.96 -11.35 3.89
CA VAL A 458 11.04 -12.24 4.62
C VAL A 458 9.79 -11.47 5.04
N SER A 459 8.60 -11.99 4.74
CA SER A 459 7.31 -11.42 5.16
C SER A 459 6.45 -12.49 5.85
N LEU A 460 6.29 -12.38 7.17
CA LEU A 460 5.51 -13.33 7.98
C LEU A 460 4.30 -12.63 8.57
N ARG A 461 3.11 -12.97 8.08
CA ARG A 461 1.84 -12.29 8.38
C ARG A 461 0.69 -13.25 8.65
N ARG A 462 0.80 -14.50 8.25
CA ARG A 462 -0.27 -15.51 8.37
C ARG A 462 -0.20 -16.26 9.70
N PHE A 463 1.00 -16.66 10.13
CA PHE A 463 1.16 -17.47 11.34
C PHE A 463 1.72 -16.66 12.50
N ARG A 464 1.39 -17.10 13.72
CA ARG A 464 2.13 -16.67 14.91
C ARG A 464 3.41 -17.48 14.99
N HIS A 465 4.52 -16.77 15.17
CA HIS A 465 5.86 -17.33 15.27
C HIS A 465 6.42 -17.04 16.65
N ASP A 466 7.24 -17.95 17.17
CA ASP A 466 7.90 -17.73 18.46
C ASP A 466 9.07 -16.73 18.32
N THR A 467 9.47 -16.13 19.43
CA THR A 467 10.52 -15.11 19.44
C THR A 467 11.90 -15.68 19.11
N LYS A 468 12.14 -16.97 19.36
CA LYS A 468 13.43 -17.64 19.09
C LYS A 468 13.64 -17.84 17.60
N PHE A 469 12.60 -18.25 16.89
CA PHE A 469 12.56 -18.39 15.44
C PHE A 469 12.76 -17.05 14.75
N LEU A 470 12.00 -16.02 15.15
CA LEU A 470 12.14 -14.67 14.60
C LEU A 470 13.55 -14.09 14.79
N ARG A 471 14.17 -14.34 15.96
CA ARG A 471 15.55 -13.93 16.22
C ARG A 471 16.56 -14.62 15.28
N LYS A 472 16.43 -15.95 15.08
CA LYS A 472 17.30 -16.69 14.16
C LYS A 472 17.17 -16.21 12.71
N ILE A 473 15.98 -15.81 12.26
CA ILE A 473 15.80 -15.17 10.93
C ILE A 473 16.64 -13.89 10.83
N GLY A 474 16.61 -13.05 11.86
CA GLY A 474 17.40 -11.82 11.92
C GLY A 474 18.92 -12.04 11.96
N GLU A 475 19.37 -13.22 12.40
CA GLU A 475 20.79 -13.61 12.37
C GLU A 475 21.24 -14.11 10.97
N LEU A 476 20.34 -14.74 10.21
CA LEU A 476 20.64 -15.39 8.92
C LEU A 476 20.63 -14.42 7.73
N LEU A 477 19.80 -13.40 7.77
CA LEU A 477 19.73 -12.40 6.71
C LEU A 477 20.65 -11.24 7.10
N PRO A 478 21.62 -10.84 6.24
CA PRO A 478 22.33 -9.59 6.47
C PRO A 478 21.26 -8.50 6.63
N PRO A 479 21.28 -7.70 7.71
CA PRO A 479 20.19 -6.80 8.00
C PRO A 479 20.04 -5.80 6.84
N THR A 480 18.96 -5.99 6.09
CA THR A 480 18.24 -4.93 5.42
C THR A 480 16.96 -4.74 6.22
N GLY A 481 17.06 -4.00 7.33
CA GLY A 481 15.94 -3.60 8.17
C GLY A 481 15.50 -4.57 9.29
N LEU A 482 15.70 -4.13 10.54
CA LEU A 482 15.01 -4.51 11.81
C LEU A 482 15.08 -6.00 12.26
N PHE A 483 15.69 -6.41 13.39
CA PHE A 483 15.67 -5.88 14.77
C PHE A 483 16.91 -6.31 15.57
N SER A 484 17.27 -5.44 16.53
CA SER A 484 18.15 -5.57 17.70
C SER A 484 19.10 -6.77 17.84
N GLY A 485 20.41 -6.48 17.80
CA GLY A 485 21.39 -7.33 18.48
C GLY A 485 22.77 -7.38 17.87
N VAL A 486 23.43 -6.25 17.59
CA VAL A 486 24.86 -6.27 17.24
C VAL A 486 25.67 -5.30 18.10
N LYS A 487 26.41 -5.90 19.03
CA LYS A 487 27.52 -5.37 19.83
C LYS A 487 28.74 -4.94 19.01
N ASN A 488 28.58 -4.57 17.75
CA ASN A 488 29.64 -3.93 16.96
C ASN A 488 29.16 -2.54 16.55
N GLN A 489 29.28 -1.61 17.50
CA GLN A 489 29.36 -0.19 17.20
C GLN A 489 30.57 0.05 16.29
N ARG A 490 30.37 -0.03 14.97
CA ARG A 490 30.89 1.08 14.18
C ARG A 490 30.12 2.29 14.70
N ARG A 491 30.83 3.23 15.32
CA ARG A 491 30.24 4.45 15.89
C ARG A 491 29.59 5.26 14.76
N TYR A 492 28.37 4.92 14.40
CA TYR A 492 27.48 5.80 13.66
C TYR A 492 27.22 7.00 14.58
N ARG A 493 27.68 8.20 14.18
CA ARG A 493 27.43 9.43 14.95
C ARG A 493 25.92 9.65 14.97
N HIS A 494 25.29 9.24 16.07
CA HIS A 494 23.89 9.54 16.32
C HIS A 494 23.81 11.03 16.63
N PHE A 495 23.29 11.81 15.69
CA PHE A 495 22.92 13.19 15.91
C PHE A 495 21.56 13.21 16.61
N ALA A 496 21.42 12.68 17.83
CA ALA A 496 20.16 12.74 18.59
C ALA A 496 20.32 13.70 19.77
N PRO A 497 19.40 14.66 20.00
CA PRO A 497 19.56 15.66 21.06
C PRO A 497 19.82 14.98 22.42
N LYS A 498 21.00 15.18 23.01
CA LYS A 498 21.35 14.70 24.37
C LYS A 498 20.75 15.57 25.48
N ILE A 499 19.55 16.10 25.27
CA ILE A 499 18.81 16.74 26.36
C ILE A 499 18.32 15.57 27.22
N GLY A 500 18.55 15.59 28.54
CA GLY A 500 18.28 14.49 29.50
C GLY A 500 16.79 14.13 29.69
N ILE A 501 16.03 14.10 28.62
CA ILE A 501 14.64 13.68 28.51
C ILE A 501 14.70 12.28 27.88
N PRO A 502 14.35 11.22 28.62
CA PRO A 502 14.35 9.86 28.07
C PRO A 502 13.40 9.75 26.87
N ALA A 503 13.71 8.85 25.93
CA ALA A 503 13.04 8.74 24.62
C ALA A 503 11.51 8.48 24.72
N ASP A 504 11.06 7.96 25.86
CA ASP A 504 9.65 7.78 26.23
C ASP A 504 8.91 9.11 26.42
N GLN A 505 9.56 10.14 26.99
CA GLN A 505 8.97 11.47 27.14
C GLN A 505 8.94 12.28 25.84
N TRP A 506 9.78 11.95 24.85
CA TRP A 506 9.70 12.53 23.50
C TRP A 506 8.43 12.05 22.76
N MET A 507 8.04 10.79 22.95
CA MET A 507 6.84 10.20 22.35
C MET A 507 5.52 10.70 22.97
N VAL A 508 5.52 10.99 24.28
CA VAL A 508 4.33 11.52 24.98
C VAL A 508 4.02 12.98 24.59
N ARG A 509 5.03 13.78 24.19
CA ARG A 509 4.86 15.18 23.77
C ARG A 509 4.08 15.37 22.46
N ARG A 510 3.91 14.34 21.62
CA ARG A 510 3.19 14.42 20.32
C ARG A 510 1.91 13.60 20.22
N GLY A 511 1.44 13.02 21.33
CA GLY A 511 0.10 12.43 21.40
C GLY A 511 -0.03 11.03 20.79
N PHE A 512 0.98 10.16 20.94
CA PHE A 512 0.78 8.72 20.77
C PHE A 512 0.07 8.16 22.02
N ASP A 513 -1.26 8.24 22.03
CA ASP A 513 -2.06 7.32 22.84
C ASP A 513 -2.15 5.99 22.08
N GLN A 514 -1.65 4.92 22.69
CA GLN A 514 -1.68 3.57 22.13
C GLN A 514 -3.08 2.91 22.18
N GLN A 515 -4.15 3.65 22.51
CA GLN A 515 -5.47 3.03 22.73
C GLN A 515 -6.67 3.66 22.02
N THR A 516 -6.52 4.57 21.06
CA THR A 516 -7.70 5.10 20.34
C THR A 516 -7.46 5.23 18.84
N GLU A 517 -8.27 4.51 18.06
CA GLU A 517 -8.47 4.75 16.63
C GLU A 517 -8.95 6.19 16.36
N PRO A 518 -8.33 6.95 15.45
CA PRO A 518 -8.97 8.08 14.80
C PRO A 518 -9.06 7.77 13.30
N VAL A 519 -9.97 6.87 12.92
CA VAL A 519 -9.92 6.18 11.60
C VAL A 519 -10.63 6.93 10.46
N ASP A 520 -11.46 7.96 10.71
CA ASP A 520 -12.14 8.68 9.62
C ASP A 520 -11.45 9.99 9.18
N LYS A 521 -11.12 10.92 10.09
CA LYS A 521 -10.60 12.26 9.70
C LYS A 521 -9.14 12.23 9.22
N ASN A 522 -8.30 11.39 9.81
CA ASN A 522 -6.90 11.24 9.40
C ASN A 522 -6.80 10.59 8.01
N ARG A 523 -7.74 9.69 7.68
CA ARG A 523 -7.91 9.08 6.37
C ARG A 523 -8.31 10.12 5.32
N ASP A 524 -9.27 10.98 5.63
CA ASP A 524 -9.69 12.06 4.73
C ASP A 524 -8.56 13.05 4.41
N LEU A 525 -7.74 13.41 5.41
CA LEU A 525 -6.54 14.23 5.19
C LEU A 525 -5.59 13.55 4.20
N ALA A 526 -5.24 12.29 4.46
CA ALA A 526 -4.30 11.55 3.63
C ALA A 526 -4.80 11.45 2.19
N ILE A 527 -6.09 11.18 1.99
CA ILE A 527 -6.73 11.13 0.66
C ILE A 527 -6.67 12.50 -0.02
N GLN A 528 -7.05 13.57 0.67
CA GLN A 528 -7.03 14.93 0.12
C GLN A 528 -5.61 15.36 -0.30
N LEU A 529 -4.59 14.99 0.48
CA LEU A 529 -3.20 15.29 0.17
C LEU A 529 -2.66 14.43 -0.97
N LEU A 530 -2.98 13.14 -1.02
CA LEU A 530 -2.58 12.26 -2.12
C LEU A 530 -3.20 12.68 -3.45
N GLN A 531 -4.46 13.14 -3.44
CA GLN A 531 -5.13 13.67 -4.63
C GLN A 531 -4.54 14.98 -5.15
N ARG A 532 -3.97 15.79 -4.25
CA ARG A 532 -3.34 17.09 -4.58
C ARG A 532 -1.83 16.98 -4.76
N MET A 533 -1.25 15.81 -4.49
CA MET A 533 0.17 15.58 -4.60
C MET A 533 0.58 15.93 -6.03
N PRO A 534 1.63 16.76 -6.22
CA PRO A 534 2.20 16.93 -7.54
C PRO A 534 2.47 15.53 -8.09
N SER A 535 2.23 15.26 -9.38
CA SER A 535 2.71 14.00 -9.95
C SER A 535 4.23 13.98 -9.77
N LEU A 536 4.71 13.26 -8.75
CA LEU A 536 6.14 13.11 -8.43
C LEU A 536 6.88 12.28 -9.51
N GLY A 537 6.26 12.12 -10.69
CA GLY A 537 6.70 11.32 -11.81
C GLY A 537 7.45 12.13 -12.85
N ALA A 538 8.60 11.59 -13.26
CA ALA A 538 9.45 11.90 -14.42
C ALA A 538 9.98 13.34 -14.62
N ASN A 539 9.23 14.41 -14.32
CA ASN A 539 9.61 15.76 -14.76
C ASN A 539 10.43 16.56 -13.71
N GLY A 540 10.60 16.00 -12.50
CA GLY A 540 11.46 16.51 -11.41
C GLY A 540 10.72 17.18 -10.23
N LEU A 541 11.44 17.54 -9.16
CA LEU A 541 10.90 17.93 -7.84
C LEU A 541 11.16 19.40 -7.47
N GLY A 542 10.23 20.07 -6.78
CA GLY A 542 10.39 21.49 -6.44
C GLY A 542 10.15 22.44 -7.63
N GLY A 543 10.03 23.74 -7.35
CA GLY A 543 9.84 24.80 -8.34
C GLY A 543 8.38 25.11 -8.67
N ILE A 544 8.20 25.75 -9.83
CA ILE A 544 6.92 26.26 -10.35
C ILE A 544 6.70 25.72 -11.76
N TRP A 545 5.50 25.20 -12.03
CA TRP A 545 5.06 24.68 -13.32
C TRP A 545 4.14 25.67 -14.03
N ASP A 546 4.36 25.89 -15.31
CA ASP A 546 3.46 26.58 -16.24
C ASP A 546 2.58 25.56 -16.98
N ASN A 547 1.30 25.50 -16.61
CA ASN A 547 0.30 24.57 -17.17
C ASN A 547 0.01 24.84 -18.64
N GLY A 548 0.31 26.02 -19.17
CA GLY A 548 0.08 26.35 -20.58
C GLY A 548 1.06 25.64 -21.53
N ASN A 549 2.29 25.39 -21.06
CA ASN A 549 3.39 24.88 -21.89
C ASN A 549 4.15 23.68 -21.27
N ASN A 550 3.68 23.16 -20.12
CA ASN A 550 4.28 22.07 -19.36
C ASN A 550 5.79 22.27 -19.05
N ARG A 551 6.18 23.53 -18.77
CA ARG A 551 7.56 23.91 -18.43
C ARG A 551 7.69 24.18 -16.94
N ARG A 552 8.85 23.85 -16.36
CA ARG A 552 9.14 24.06 -14.94
C ARG A 552 10.25 25.08 -14.75
N PHE A 553 10.16 25.91 -13.73
CA PHE A 553 11.11 26.97 -13.40
C PHE A 553 11.46 26.92 -11.91
N ASP A 554 12.64 27.40 -11.52
CA ASP A 554 13.04 27.48 -10.11
C ASP A 554 12.40 28.68 -9.37
N ARG A 555 11.89 29.69 -10.09
CA ARG A 555 11.09 30.81 -9.56
C ARG A 555 10.33 31.53 -10.67
N VAL A 556 9.39 32.40 -10.27
CA VAL A 556 8.54 33.17 -11.19
C VAL A 556 9.35 34.06 -12.14
N GLN A 557 10.47 34.61 -11.67
CA GLN A 557 11.31 35.52 -12.45
C GLN A 557 12.30 34.79 -13.40
N SER A 558 12.31 33.47 -13.43
CA SER A 558 13.26 32.71 -14.23
C SER A 558 12.82 32.61 -15.68
N SER A 559 13.70 33.00 -16.59
CA SER A 559 13.45 32.98 -18.04
C SER A 559 13.83 31.64 -18.72
N ARG A 560 14.56 30.77 -18.02
CA ARG A 560 15.02 29.47 -18.54
C ARG A 560 14.30 28.33 -17.83
N PRO A 561 13.66 27.41 -18.56
CA PRO A 561 13.06 26.23 -17.93
C PRO A 561 14.12 25.29 -17.38
N LEU A 562 13.77 24.61 -16.30
CA LEU A 562 14.55 23.55 -15.68
C LEU A 562 14.53 22.30 -16.56
N PRO A 563 15.63 21.53 -16.62
CA PRO A 563 15.63 20.24 -17.27
C PRO A 563 14.70 19.24 -16.58
N ASP A 564 14.24 18.25 -17.32
CA ASP A 564 13.51 17.09 -16.76
C ASP A 564 14.38 16.37 -15.72
N HIS A 565 13.73 15.67 -14.80
CA HIS A 565 14.39 14.97 -13.68
C HIS A 565 15.29 15.86 -12.81
N SER A 566 15.07 17.18 -12.73
CA SER A 566 15.83 18.05 -11.80
C SER A 566 15.12 18.29 -10.48
N ILE A 567 15.87 18.65 -9.44
CA ILE A 567 15.31 19.15 -8.18
C ILE A 567 15.61 20.63 -7.99
N VAL A 568 14.74 21.34 -7.28
CA VAL A 568 14.98 22.68 -6.75
C VAL A 568 15.27 22.56 -5.27
N ALA A 569 16.49 22.89 -4.84
CA ALA A 569 16.88 22.85 -3.44
C ALA A 569 16.72 24.22 -2.75
N ARG A 570 16.51 25.28 -3.54
CA ARG A 570 16.40 26.67 -3.10
C ARG A 570 14.98 27.03 -2.66
N PRO A 571 14.78 27.49 -1.41
CA PRO A 571 13.50 28.07 -0.96
C PRO A 571 13.22 29.45 -1.59
N PRO A 572 11.96 29.91 -1.61
CA PRO A 572 10.73 29.13 -1.43
C PRO A 572 10.43 28.25 -2.65
N GLY A 573 9.74 27.13 -2.43
CA GLY A 573 9.39 26.16 -3.48
C GLY A 573 10.43 25.06 -3.66
N SER A 574 11.27 24.88 -2.66
CA SER A 574 12.27 23.82 -2.56
C SER A 574 11.63 22.45 -2.34
N VAL A 575 12.39 21.39 -2.66
CA VAL A 575 11.97 20.00 -2.42
C VAL A 575 11.94 19.66 -0.92
N GLN A 576 12.74 20.34 -0.10
CA GLN A 576 12.77 20.19 1.36
C GLN A 576 11.45 20.61 2.00
N GLU A 577 10.78 21.63 1.48
CA GLU A 577 9.45 22.04 1.95
C GLU A 577 8.39 20.96 1.68
N LEU A 578 8.50 20.24 0.56
CA LEU A 578 7.66 19.08 0.25
C LEU A 578 7.95 17.94 1.22
N GLY A 579 9.23 17.60 1.41
CA GLY A 579 9.66 16.58 2.35
C GLY A 579 9.20 16.87 3.78
N ALA A 580 9.32 18.12 4.25
CA ALA A 580 8.86 18.54 5.56
C ALA A 580 7.35 18.39 5.72
N CYS A 581 6.56 18.73 4.69
CA CYS A 581 5.12 18.46 4.67
C CYS A 581 4.86 16.95 4.82
N PHE A 582 5.52 16.09 4.04
CA PHE A 582 5.32 14.65 4.12
C PHE A 582 5.69 14.08 5.49
N LEU A 583 6.77 14.53 6.11
CA LEU A 583 7.12 14.17 7.49
C LEU A 583 6.06 14.61 8.49
N ALA A 584 5.57 15.85 8.40
CA ALA A 584 4.54 16.36 9.30
C ALA A 584 3.22 15.58 9.16
N VAL A 585 2.84 15.20 7.94
CA VAL A 585 1.64 14.40 7.66
C VAL A 585 1.81 12.99 8.21
N TRP A 586 2.97 12.36 7.99
CA TRP A 586 3.28 11.06 8.57
C TRP A 586 3.22 11.10 10.10
N ASP A 587 3.84 12.10 10.73
CA ASP A 587 3.84 12.29 12.19
C ASP A 587 2.42 12.42 12.75
N LYS A 588 1.52 13.12 12.04
CA LYS A 588 0.13 13.32 12.47
C LYS A 588 -0.81 12.17 12.17
N THR A 589 -0.60 11.44 11.07
CA THR A 589 -1.57 10.44 10.59
C THR A 589 -1.13 9.00 10.78
N GLY A 590 0.18 8.76 10.96
CA GLY A 590 0.78 7.42 10.98
C GLY A 590 0.88 6.74 9.61
N TYR A 591 0.43 7.36 8.51
CA TYR A 591 0.51 6.79 7.17
C TYR A 591 1.97 6.76 6.66
N ARG A 592 2.55 5.56 6.63
CA ARG A 592 3.95 5.35 6.25
C ARG A 592 4.26 5.64 4.77
N SER A 593 3.24 5.77 3.91
CA SER A 593 3.40 6.21 2.53
C SER A 593 4.01 7.62 2.47
N PHE A 594 3.61 8.55 3.35
CA PHE A 594 4.22 9.88 3.40
C PHE A 594 5.66 9.85 3.92
N LEU A 595 6.00 8.96 4.86
CA LEU A 595 7.39 8.76 5.27
C LEU A 595 8.26 8.25 4.11
N LYS A 596 7.71 7.36 3.26
CA LYS A 596 8.37 6.93 2.03
C LYS A 596 8.61 8.12 1.09
N GLU A 597 7.60 8.94 0.82
CA GLU A 597 7.79 10.11 -0.07
C GLU A 597 8.81 11.11 0.50
N ALA A 598 8.87 11.26 1.83
CA ALA A 598 9.93 12.03 2.48
C ALA A 598 11.33 11.40 2.31
N LEU A 599 11.44 10.07 2.38
CA LEU A 599 12.68 9.35 2.11
C LEU A 599 13.12 9.51 0.66
N ASP A 600 12.19 9.44 -0.29
CA ASP A 600 12.46 9.65 -1.72
C ASP A 600 12.96 11.09 -1.97
N VAL A 601 12.36 12.09 -1.31
CA VAL A 601 12.87 13.47 -1.32
C VAL A 601 14.30 13.55 -0.77
N GLY A 602 14.57 12.91 0.37
CA GLY A 602 15.90 12.90 0.98
C GLY A 602 16.95 12.22 0.12
N GLU A 603 16.62 11.10 -0.51
CA GLU A 603 17.52 10.41 -1.44
C GLU A 603 17.86 11.30 -2.64
N ASN A 604 16.87 11.95 -3.25
CA ASN A 604 17.11 12.88 -4.36
C ASN A 604 18.02 14.06 -3.96
N LEU A 605 17.87 14.59 -2.74
CA LEU A 605 18.78 15.60 -2.20
C LEU A 605 20.20 15.04 -2.01
N ALA A 606 20.35 13.81 -1.50
CA ALA A 606 21.63 13.15 -1.35
C ALA A 606 22.32 12.91 -2.71
N CYS A 607 21.57 12.55 -3.75
CA CYS A 607 22.08 12.30 -5.09
C CYS A 607 22.57 13.57 -5.81
N THR A 608 22.07 14.74 -5.41
CA THR A 608 22.38 16.04 -6.04
C THR A 608 23.31 16.92 -5.20
N GLN A 609 23.70 16.45 -4.02
CA GLN A 609 24.70 17.11 -3.18
C GLN A 609 26.03 17.23 -3.94
N THR A 610 26.67 18.40 -3.88
CA THR A 610 27.97 18.63 -4.54
C THR A 610 29.08 17.83 -3.88
N ARG A 611 30.24 17.71 -4.54
CA ARG A 611 31.39 16.97 -3.99
C ARG A 611 31.90 17.62 -2.70
N THR A 612 31.79 18.95 -2.61
CA THR A 612 32.16 19.72 -1.41
C THR A 612 31.16 19.57 -0.27
N GLY A 613 29.96 19.02 -0.52
CA GLY A 613 28.91 18.78 0.47
C GLY A 613 27.77 19.79 0.47
N GLY A 614 27.83 20.84 -0.35
CA GLY A 614 26.77 21.84 -0.49
C GLY A 614 25.70 21.45 -1.51
N TRP A 615 24.79 22.38 -1.80
CA TRP A 615 23.77 22.24 -2.84
C TRP A 615 23.72 23.45 -3.76
N LYS A 616 23.42 23.21 -5.04
CA LYS A 616 23.09 24.26 -6.01
C LYS A 616 21.62 24.65 -5.86
N LYS A 617 21.24 25.81 -6.41
CA LYS A 617 19.85 26.27 -6.44
C LYS A 617 18.89 25.23 -7.06
N ALA A 618 19.32 24.63 -8.17
CA ALA A 618 18.65 23.50 -8.82
C ALA A 618 19.69 22.55 -9.43
N SER A 619 19.36 21.26 -9.57
CA SER A 619 20.27 20.23 -10.12
C SER A 619 19.53 19.08 -10.76
N VAL A 620 20.04 18.53 -11.87
CA VAL A 620 19.50 17.31 -12.48
C VAL A 620 19.86 16.11 -11.63
N VAL A 621 18.89 15.25 -11.33
CA VAL A 621 19.10 13.99 -10.63
C VAL A 621 19.78 13.01 -11.60
N PRO A 622 20.95 12.44 -11.24
CA PRO A 622 21.61 11.45 -12.08
C PRO A 622 20.74 10.20 -12.28
N LYS A 623 20.71 9.63 -13.50
CA LYS A 623 19.95 8.41 -13.83
C LYS A 623 20.31 7.21 -12.94
N ASN A 624 21.56 7.12 -12.50
CA ASN A 624 22.05 6.13 -11.55
C ASN A 624 22.54 6.88 -10.32
N CYS A 625 21.74 6.96 -9.27
CA CYS A 625 22.25 7.42 -7.98
C CYS A 625 23.13 6.31 -7.40
N PRO A 626 24.46 6.49 -7.31
CA PRO A 626 25.34 5.41 -6.89
C PRO A 626 25.14 5.08 -5.41
N SER A 627 25.29 3.80 -5.07
CA SER A 627 25.29 3.29 -3.70
C SER A 627 26.33 4.02 -2.82
N PRO A 628 26.12 4.06 -1.49
CA PRO A 628 26.94 4.85 -0.56
C PRO A 628 28.39 4.34 -0.57
N GLY A 629 29.31 5.21 -0.98
CA GLY A 629 30.75 4.91 -1.11
C GLY A 629 31.32 5.11 -2.52
N GLY A 630 30.47 5.25 -3.54
CA GLY A 630 30.86 5.53 -4.92
C GLY A 630 30.53 6.95 -5.39
N TYR A 631 30.83 7.98 -4.59
CA TYR A 631 30.65 9.38 -5.04
C TYR A 631 31.88 9.89 -5.79
N VAL A 632 32.19 9.25 -6.92
CA VAL A 632 33.18 9.75 -7.89
C VAL A 632 32.65 9.46 -9.30
N VAL A 633 32.17 10.49 -9.99
CA VAL A 633 32.29 10.54 -11.45
C VAL A 633 33.42 11.51 -11.72
N ALA A 634 34.60 10.98 -12.04
CA ALA A 634 35.71 11.77 -12.54
C ALA A 634 35.28 12.45 -13.85
N GLY A 635 35.17 13.78 -13.86
CA GLY A 635 34.89 14.52 -15.10
C GLY A 635 34.25 15.91 -15.00
N GLN A 636 33.68 16.34 -13.86
CA GLN A 636 33.02 17.66 -13.76
C GLN A 636 33.53 18.53 -12.62
N LEU A 637 34.83 18.87 -12.64
CA LEU A 637 35.48 19.80 -11.70
C LEU A 637 34.91 21.25 -11.75
N LYS A 638 34.21 21.65 -12.83
CA LYS A 638 33.56 22.98 -12.91
C LYS A 638 32.26 23.09 -12.09
N GLY A 639 31.69 21.97 -11.61
CA GLY A 639 30.37 21.93 -10.99
C GLY A 639 30.31 22.32 -9.51
N ASP A 640 31.42 22.28 -8.77
CA ASP A 640 31.45 22.49 -7.31
C ASP A 640 31.36 23.98 -6.90
N LEU A 641 31.74 24.93 -7.77
CA LEU A 641 31.75 26.38 -7.49
C LEU A 641 30.35 27.02 -7.40
N ASN A 642 29.28 26.27 -7.74
CA ASN A 642 27.91 26.78 -7.77
C ASN A 642 27.08 26.36 -6.53
N ALA A 643 27.71 25.75 -5.53
CA ALA A 643 27.07 25.55 -4.23
C ALA A 643 26.83 26.92 -3.54
N THR A 644 25.69 27.06 -2.88
CA THR A 644 25.25 28.36 -2.36
C THR A 644 24.56 28.22 -1.01
N PHE A 645 24.79 29.17 -0.12
CA PHE A 645 24.04 29.31 1.14
C PHE A 645 22.80 30.18 0.98
N ASP A 646 22.79 31.01 -0.08
CA ASP A 646 21.68 31.89 -0.49
C ASP A 646 20.28 31.25 -0.37
N ASP A 647 19.29 32.07 0.00
CA ASP A 647 17.89 31.68 0.26
C ASP A 647 17.73 30.54 1.30
N GLY A 648 18.75 30.23 2.11
CA GLY A 648 18.71 29.11 3.06
C GLY A 648 18.77 27.72 2.41
N THR A 649 19.36 27.62 1.21
CA THR A 649 19.42 26.36 0.43
C THR A 649 20.05 25.21 1.22
N VAL A 650 21.20 25.43 1.85
CA VAL A 650 21.91 24.40 2.62
C VAL A 650 21.27 24.19 4.00
N THR A 651 20.86 25.27 4.67
CA THR A 651 20.23 25.20 6.00
C THR A 651 18.92 24.43 5.94
N ALA A 652 18.04 24.70 4.98
CA ALA A 652 16.80 23.95 4.78
C ALA A 652 17.05 22.46 4.50
N ALA A 653 18.05 22.12 3.65
CA ALA A 653 18.43 20.74 3.35
C ALA A 653 18.82 19.96 4.61
N LEU A 654 19.63 20.58 5.48
CA LEU A 654 20.14 19.92 6.67
C LEU A 654 19.11 19.86 7.80
N TYR A 655 18.30 20.89 8.00
CA TYR A 655 17.18 20.81 8.95
C TYR A 655 16.18 19.71 8.56
N PHE A 656 15.80 19.63 7.29
CA PHE A 656 14.97 18.52 6.80
C PHE A 656 15.64 17.16 7.02
N ALA A 657 16.94 17.03 6.75
CA ALA A 657 17.67 15.78 6.96
C ALA A 657 17.74 15.39 8.44
N PHE A 658 17.88 16.35 9.37
CA PHE A 658 17.78 16.12 10.81
C PHE A 658 16.39 15.60 11.20
N ASP A 659 15.32 16.25 10.72
CA ASP A 659 13.94 15.84 10.99
C ASP A 659 13.65 14.44 10.43
N LEU A 660 14.14 14.14 9.24
CA LEU A 660 14.03 12.81 8.62
C LEU A 660 14.79 11.75 9.42
N GLN A 661 16.00 12.06 9.89
CA GLN A 661 16.77 11.14 10.73
C GLN A 661 16.04 10.88 12.07
N ASP A 662 15.48 11.92 12.68
CA ASP A 662 14.69 11.81 13.92
C ASP A 662 13.45 10.94 13.70
N ALA A 663 12.77 11.09 12.57
CA ALA A 663 11.64 10.23 12.18
C ALA A 663 12.05 8.76 12.03
N MET A 664 13.20 8.48 11.41
CA MET A 664 13.73 7.12 11.28
C MET A 664 14.05 6.50 12.66
N VAL A 665 14.65 7.27 13.56
CA VAL A 665 14.91 6.84 14.93
C VAL A 665 13.61 6.56 15.68
N ALA A 666 12.63 7.48 15.61
CA ALA A 666 11.35 7.36 16.30
C ALA A 666 10.54 6.13 15.84
N THR A 667 10.65 5.75 14.57
CA THR A 667 10.00 4.54 14.04
C THR A 667 10.72 3.24 14.38
N GLY A 668 11.96 3.31 14.84
CA GLY A 668 12.85 2.16 15.01
C GLY A 668 13.30 1.54 13.68
N LEU A 669 13.09 2.22 12.55
CA LEU A 669 13.54 1.76 11.23
C LEU A 669 15.04 1.99 11.06
N GLU A 670 15.68 1.18 10.22
CA GLU A 670 17.10 1.38 9.87
C GLU A 670 17.27 2.70 9.13
N ILE A 671 18.20 3.54 9.61
CA ILE A 671 18.55 4.80 8.96
C ILE A 671 19.17 4.50 7.59
N PRO A 672 18.67 5.07 6.48
CA PRO A 672 19.20 4.81 5.15
C PRO A 672 20.69 5.16 5.07
N ARG A 673 21.47 4.30 4.40
CA ARG A 673 22.94 4.45 4.31
C ARG A 673 23.41 5.75 3.66
N TRP A 674 22.54 6.46 2.93
CA TRP A 674 22.85 7.76 2.32
C TRP A 674 22.63 8.95 3.26
N LEU A 675 21.82 8.82 4.31
CA LEU A 675 21.34 9.95 5.12
C LEU A 675 22.43 10.52 6.03
N GLU A 676 23.14 9.67 6.78
CA GLU A 676 24.24 10.13 7.63
C GLU A 676 25.40 10.75 6.83
N PRO A 677 25.89 10.15 5.71
CA PRO A 677 26.89 10.78 4.87
C PRO A 677 26.42 12.12 4.27
N MET A 678 25.15 12.24 3.88
CA MET A 678 24.59 13.50 3.39
C MET A 678 24.69 14.60 4.46
N ILE A 679 24.26 14.31 5.69
CA ILE A 679 24.35 15.21 6.84
C ILE A 679 25.81 15.59 7.12
N GLY A 680 26.68 14.58 7.28
CA GLY A 680 28.09 14.79 7.64
C GLY A 680 28.84 15.62 6.60
N ARG A 681 28.63 15.36 5.31
CA ARG A 681 29.22 16.18 4.24
C ARG A 681 28.67 17.60 4.21
N GLY A 682 27.37 17.78 4.46
CA GLY A 682 26.77 19.10 4.50
C GLY A 682 27.28 19.94 5.68
N LEU A 683 27.44 19.34 6.86
CA LEU A 683 28.06 20.03 8.00
C LEU A 683 29.54 20.33 7.75
N SER A 684 30.29 19.37 7.20
CA SER A 684 31.69 19.59 6.80
C SER A 684 31.81 20.72 5.78
N PHE A 685 30.87 20.82 4.83
CA PHE A 685 30.83 21.91 3.86
C PHE A 685 30.68 23.27 4.54
N VAL A 686 29.75 23.38 5.50
CA VAL A 686 29.54 24.59 6.28
C VAL A 686 30.81 25.00 7.01
N GLU A 687 31.43 24.07 7.74
CA GLU A 687 32.63 24.36 8.55
C GLU A 687 33.85 24.70 7.70
N ASN A 688 34.08 23.96 6.61
CA ASN A 688 35.24 24.18 5.73
C ASN A 688 35.11 25.44 4.86
N THR A 689 33.90 25.97 4.69
CA THR A 689 33.65 27.20 3.94
C THR A 689 33.65 28.45 4.84
N GLN A 690 33.78 28.27 6.16
CA GLN A 690 33.90 29.40 7.08
C GLN A 690 35.27 30.06 6.91
N ASN A 691 35.27 31.38 6.77
CA ASN A 691 36.48 32.18 6.71
C ASN A 691 37.21 32.22 8.07
N PRO A 692 38.52 32.52 8.11
CA PRO A 692 39.28 32.61 9.36
C PRO A 692 38.73 33.62 10.38
N ASP A 693 38.09 34.69 9.91
CA ASP A 693 37.43 35.71 10.74
C ASP A 693 36.07 35.26 11.28
N GLY A 694 35.60 34.05 10.92
CA GLY A 694 34.32 33.49 11.33
C GLY A 694 33.17 33.75 10.36
N SER A 695 33.39 34.52 9.29
CA SER A 695 32.35 34.83 8.31
C SER A 695 32.06 33.71 7.32
N TRP A 696 30.91 33.77 6.64
CA TRP A 696 30.62 32.93 5.48
C TRP A 696 30.28 33.77 4.24
N PRO A 697 30.71 33.35 3.05
CA PRO A 697 30.28 33.95 1.80
C PRO A 697 28.81 33.61 1.49
N GLN A 698 28.15 34.35 0.59
CA GLN A 698 26.83 33.97 0.09
C GLN A 698 26.89 32.67 -0.74
N SER A 699 27.92 32.54 -1.59
CA SER A 699 28.17 31.36 -2.41
C SER A 699 29.66 31.24 -2.73
N LEU A 700 30.08 30.08 -3.24
CA LEU A 700 31.46 29.85 -3.69
C LEU A 700 31.82 30.53 -5.02
N SER A 701 30.94 31.37 -5.56
CA SER A 701 31.22 32.17 -6.76
C SER A 701 32.31 33.21 -6.49
N SER A 702 33.27 33.33 -7.41
CA SER A 702 34.44 34.20 -7.25
C SER A 702 34.23 35.65 -7.72
N SER A 703 33.00 36.06 -8.03
CA SER A 703 32.73 37.38 -8.65
C SER A 703 31.62 38.16 -7.95
N GLY A 704 31.72 39.49 -7.97
CA GLY A 704 30.69 40.39 -7.43
C GLY A 704 30.63 40.37 -5.91
N TYR A 705 29.41 40.49 -5.36
CA TYR A 705 29.16 40.47 -3.92
C TYR A 705 29.06 39.06 -3.33
N HIS A 706 28.99 38.02 -4.17
CA HIS A 706 28.81 36.63 -3.75
C HIS A 706 29.88 36.07 -2.78
N PRO A 707 31.18 36.39 -2.89
CA PRO A 707 32.20 35.91 -1.96
C PRO A 707 32.28 36.73 -0.65
N LEU A 708 31.48 37.79 -0.51
CA LEU A 708 31.53 38.65 0.66
C LEU A 708 30.84 38.02 1.88
N PRO A 709 31.29 38.33 3.12
CA PRO A 709 30.55 38.03 4.34
C PRO A 709 29.07 38.46 4.24
N THR A 710 28.15 37.51 4.33
CA THR A 710 26.73 37.72 3.97
C THR A 710 25.77 37.31 5.08
N LEU A 711 25.00 38.26 5.60
CA LEU A 711 23.86 38.00 6.47
C LEU A 711 22.57 37.83 5.67
N ASN A 712 22.47 38.49 4.51
CA ASN A 712 21.30 38.50 3.63
C ASN A 712 20.63 37.13 3.51
N ASP A 713 19.30 37.11 3.62
CA ASP A 713 18.47 35.90 3.55
C ASP A 713 18.84 34.84 4.60
N ASP A 714 19.25 35.29 5.79
CA ASP A 714 19.62 34.47 6.96
C ASP A 714 20.81 33.54 6.69
N VAL A 715 21.75 33.92 5.80
CA VAL A 715 22.89 33.06 5.42
C VAL A 715 23.79 32.78 6.62
N MET A 716 24.56 33.76 7.10
CA MET A 716 25.49 33.53 8.20
C MET A 716 24.77 33.17 9.51
N THR A 717 23.67 33.86 9.79
CA THR A 717 22.90 33.71 11.03
C THR A 717 22.19 32.36 11.08
N GLY A 718 21.62 31.91 9.97
CA GLY A 718 21.05 30.56 9.85
C GLY A 718 22.11 29.47 9.94
N LEU A 719 23.31 29.68 9.40
CA LEU A 719 24.43 28.74 9.52
C LEU A 719 24.94 28.61 10.96
N ILE A 720 25.07 29.72 11.71
CA ILE A 720 25.39 29.70 13.15
C ILE A 720 24.38 28.82 13.89
N ARG A 721 23.08 29.05 13.65
CA ARG A 721 22.00 28.30 14.30
C ARG A 721 22.01 26.82 13.90
N LEU A 722 22.31 26.51 12.64
CA LEU A 722 22.45 25.15 12.13
C LEU A 722 23.58 24.39 12.83
N VAL A 723 24.78 24.96 12.95
CA VAL A 723 25.91 24.28 13.62
C VAL A 723 25.68 24.18 15.14
N LEU A 724 24.98 25.14 15.75
CA LEU A 724 24.51 25.01 17.15
C LEU A 724 23.55 23.83 17.30
N ARG A 725 22.62 23.66 16.35
CA ARG A 725 21.71 22.50 16.33
C ARG A 725 22.47 21.20 16.16
N ALA A 726 23.48 21.15 15.30
CA ALA A 726 24.35 20.00 15.14
C ALA A 726 25.09 19.66 16.44
N TYR A 727 25.70 20.66 17.09
CA TYR A 727 26.35 20.50 18.40
C TYR A 727 25.41 19.94 19.47
N GLN A 728 24.17 20.44 19.56
CA GLN A 728 23.18 19.90 20.52
C GLN A 728 22.85 18.42 20.26
N ARG A 729 23.00 17.97 19.02
CA ARG A 729 22.68 16.61 18.58
C ARG A 729 23.83 15.63 18.79
N ASP A 730 25.08 15.99 18.55
CA ASP A 730 26.20 15.04 18.66
C ASP A 730 27.28 15.43 19.69
N ASN A 731 27.28 16.69 20.14
CA ASN A 731 28.30 17.33 20.99
C ASN A 731 29.69 17.37 20.36
N ASP A 732 29.80 17.48 19.04
CA ASP A 732 31.09 17.69 18.39
C ASP A 732 31.65 19.10 18.71
N PRO A 733 32.83 19.22 19.32
CA PRO A 733 33.42 20.51 19.66
C PRO A 733 33.68 21.41 18.44
N ASP A 734 33.84 20.86 17.24
CA ASP A 734 34.08 21.64 16.03
C ASP A 734 32.85 22.49 15.66
N HIS A 735 31.65 21.93 15.86
CA HIS A 735 30.37 22.61 15.61
C HIS A 735 30.20 23.84 16.49
N ILE A 736 30.47 23.72 17.80
CA ILE A 736 30.35 24.85 18.73
C ILE A 736 31.48 25.87 18.54
N ALA A 737 32.68 25.43 18.14
CA ALA A 737 33.77 26.34 17.80
C ALA A 737 33.44 27.16 16.54
N SER A 738 32.88 26.52 15.51
CA SER A 738 32.38 27.17 14.29
C SER A 738 31.28 28.20 14.60
N ALA A 739 30.30 27.83 15.44
CA ALA A 739 29.24 28.72 15.90
C ALA A 739 29.79 29.97 16.62
N ARG A 740 30.74 29.77 17.55
CA ARG A 740 31.38 30.86 18.30
C ARG A 740 32.12 31.83 17.40
N ARG A 741 32.91 31.33 16.43
CA ARG A 741 33.59 32.20 15.45
C ARG A 741 32.59 33.04 14.66
N GLY A 742 31.46 32.46 14.23
CA GLY A 742 30.40 33.21 13.58
C GLY A 742 29.79 34.28 14.48
N GLY A 743 29.56 33.97 15.76
CA GLY A 743 29.15 34.93 16.77
C GLY A 743 30.17 36.06 16.99
N ASP A 744 31.46 35.72 17.08
CA ASP A 744 32.56 36.68 17.23
C ASP A 744 32.62 37.63 16.03
N TYR A 745 32.41 37.11 14.83
CA TYR A 745 32.28 37.94 13.63
C TYR A 745 31.11 38.92 13.77
N LEU A 746 29.91 38.46 14.15
CA LEU A 746 28.75 39.34 14.37
C LEU A 746 29.08 40.44 15.38
N LEU A 747 29.72 40.12 16.51
CA LEU A 747 30.12 41.13 17.49
C LEU A 747 31.09 42.15 16.88
N SER A 748 32.02 41.72 16.02
CA SER A 748 33.01 42.60 15.40
C SER A 748 32.44 43.57 14.36
N VAL A 749 31.32 43.21 13.71
CA VAL A 749 30.69 44.02 12.67
C VAL A 749 29.40 44.71 13.12
N GLN A 750 28.99 44.53 14.37
CA GLN A 750 27.86 45.27 14.93
C GLN A 750 28.15 46.77 14.89
N GLY A 751 27.16 47.55 14.42
CA GLY A 751 27.30 49.00 14.34
C GLY A 751 27.61 49.70 15.68
N PRO A 752 27.98 50.98 15.62
CA PRO A 752 28.31 51.77 16.81
C PRO A 752 27.11 51.90 17.76
N ASP A 753 27.32 52.39 18.99
CA ASP A 753 26.24 52.54 19.99
C ASP A 753 25.07 53.41 19.52
N SER A 754 25.31 54.37 18.62
CA SER A 754 24.26 55.18 18.01
C SER A 754 23.39 54.42 17.00
N GLN A 755 23.88 53.30 16.48
CA GLN A 755 23.20 52.50 15.45
C GLN A 755 23.68 51.02 15.50
N PRO A 756 23.40 50.26 16.58
CA PRO A 756 23.96 48.92 16.82
C PRO A 756 23.26 47.82 16.02
N ALA A 757 23.18 48.03 14.71
CA ALA A 757 22.48 47.21 13.72
C ALA A 757 23.44 46.40 12.84
N PHE A 758 22.86 45.63 11.92
CA PHE A 758 23.60 44.80 10.97
C PHE A 758 23.19 45.08 9.52
N ALA A 759 24.14 45.06 8.60
CA ALA A 759 23.95 45.17 7.17
C ALA A 759 23.69 43.80 6.51
N GLN A 760 23.16 43.80 5.28
CA GLN A 760 22.97 42.58 4.49
C GLN A 760 24.29 41.86 4.18
N GLN A 761 25.34 42.61 3.90
CA GLN A 761 26.67 42.08 3.61
C GLN A 761 27.76 43.07 4.00
N TYR A 762 28.98 42.57 4.14
CA TYR A 762 30.14 43.34 4.54
C TYR A 762 31.29 43.12 3.55
N SER A 763 32.14 44.12 3.38
CA SER A 763 33.42 43.96 2.71
C SER A 763 34.33 43.00 3.51
N LEU A 764 35.41 42.52 2.89
CA LEU A 764 36.44 41.73 3.58
C LEU A 764 37.12 42.46 4.76
N LYS A 765 36.87 43.76 4.93
CA LYS A 765 37.34 44.58 6.06
C LYS A 765 36.27 44.74 7.16
N GLY A 766 35.13 44.06 7.06
CA GLY A 766 34.04 44.15 8.04
C GLY A 766 33.18 45.43 7.95
N GLN A 767 33.29 46.20 6.86
CA GLN A 767 32.46 47.41 6.66
C GLN A 767 31.21 47.07 5.84
N PRO A 768 30.01 47.64 6.15
CA PRO A 768 28.82 47.45 5.33
C PRO A 768 29.08 47.69 3.84
N ALA A 769 28.63 46.76 3.00
CA ALA A 769 28.87 46.78 1.56
C ALA A 769 27.56 46.72 0.77
N ALA A 770 27.58 47.21 -0.48
CA ALA A 770 26.46 47.06 -1.41
C ALA A 770 26.46 45.68 -2.07
N ALA A 771 25.30 45.20 -2.50
CA ALA A 771 25.13 43.96 -3.27
C ALA A 771 24.61 44.24 -4.68
N ARG A 772 23.33 44.00 -4.94
CA ARG A 772 22.69 44.42 -6.19
C ARG A 772 22.61 45.94 -6.23
N LYS A 773 22.42 46.54 -7.42
CA LYS A 773 22.34 48.01 -7.59
C LYS A 773 21.34 48.67 -6.64
N PHE A 774 20.20 48.02 -6.40
CA PHE A 774 19.14 48.48 -5.51
C PHE A 774 19.38 48.11 -4.02
N GLU A 775 20.50 47.47 -3.69
CA GLU A 775 20.87 47.08 -2.32
C GLU A 775 22.13 47.84 -1.88
N PRO A 776 21.98 49.10 -1.44
CA PRO A 776 23.11 49.94 -1.04
C PRO A 776 23.78 49.43 0.24
N ALA A 777 25.00 49.89 0.49
CA ALA A 777 25.64 49.73 1.80
C ALA A 777 24.81 50.46 2.88
N ALA A 778 24.11 49.70 3.70
CA ALA A 778 23.14 50.18 4.68
C ALA A 778 22.88 49.14 5.77
N TYR A 779 22.42 49.58 6.94
CA TYR A 779 21.89 48.66 7.93
C TYR A 779 20.51 48.18 7.52
N SER A 780 20.18 46.92 7.82
CA SER A 780 18.91 46.30 7.46
C SER A 780 18.16 45.81 8.68
N SER A 781 16.88 46.14 8.77
CA SER A 781 16.02 45.73 9.88
C SER A 781 15.88 44.20 9.99
N LEU A 782 15.58 43.54 8.88
CA LEU A 782 15.35 42.09 8.89
C LEU A 782 16.65 41.30 9.17
N GLU A 783 17.77 41.70 8.57
CA GLU A 783 19.06 41.03 8.80
C GLU A 783 19.57 41.26 10.24
N THR A 784 19.25 42.43 10.80
CA THR A 784 19.45 42.70 12.23
C THR A 784 18.62 41.75 13.10
N ALA A 785 17.37 41.48 12.72
CA ALA A 785 16.54 40.51 13.44
C ALA A 785 17.08 39.08 13.37
N TYR A 786 17.59 38.66 12.21
CA TYR A 786 18.28 37.36 12.08
C TYR A 786 19.54 37.29 12.96
N ALA A 787 20.33 38.36 13.00
CA ALA A 787 21.51 38.45 13.85
C ALA A 787 21.14 38.36 15.34
N ILE A 788 20.09 39.05 15.78
CA ILE A 788 19.55 38.93 17.13
C ILE A 788 19.19 37.47 17.43
N ASN A 789 18.44 36.80 16.56
CA ASN A 789 18.04 35.42 16.78
C ASN A 789 19.23 34.46 16.92
N ALA A 790 20.28 34.64 16.10
CA ALA A 790 21.51 33.85 16.20
C ALA A 790 22.30 34.15 17.49
N LEU A 791 22.40 35.42 17.90
CA LEU A 791 23.04 35.83 19.15
C LEU A 791 22.30 35.29 20.38
N VAL A 792 20.97 35.28 20.35
CA VAL A 792 20.14 34.65 21.39
C VAL A 792 20.42 33.15 21.46
N ASP A 793 20.43 32.44 20.32
CA ASP A 793 20.75 31.01 20.28
C ASP A 793 22.15 30.71 20.82
N LEU A 794 23.14 31.52 20.45
CA LEU A 794 24.50 31.45 21.01
C LEU A 794 24.49 31.62 22.53
N PHE A 795 23.79 32.62 23.08
CA PHE A 795 23.67 32.81 24.52
C PHE A 795 22.96 31.63 25.21
N LEU A 796 21.89 31.10 24.62
CA LEU A 796 21.16 29.96 25.17
C LEU A 796 22.05 28.72 25.31
N VAL A 797 22.91 28.47 24.33
CA VAL A 797 23.82 27.30 24.30
C VAL A 797 25.11 27.53 25.09
N THR A 798 25.77 28.67 24.91
CA THR A 798 27.11 28.95 25.48
C THR A 798 27.08 29.59 26.85
N SER A 799 25.98 30.29 27.21
CA SER A 799 25.89 31.16 28.39
C SER A 799 26.84 32.35 28.40
N GLU A 800 27.40 32.76 27.25
CA GLU A 800 28.28 33.91 27.17
C GLU A 800 27.48 35.21 27.08
N GLU A 801 27.59 36.06 28.11
CA GLU A 801 26.76 37.27 28.26
C GLU A 801 26.98 38.31 27.13
N ARG A 802 28.16 38.31 26.51
CA ARG A 802 28.47 39.19 25.36
C ARG A 802 27.44 39.06 24.22
N PHE A 803 26.95 37.84 23.96
CA PHE A 803 25.95 37.62 22.92
C PHE A 803 24.58 38.17 23.31
N ARG A 804 24.19 38.02 24.59
CA ARG A 804 22.96 38.61 25.13
C ARG A 804 22.99 40.13 25.09
N THR A 805 24.11 40.74 25.48
CA THR A 805 24.27 42.20 25.44
C THR A 805 24.18 42.73 24.00
N ALA A 806 24.84 42.08 23.05
CA ALA A 806 24.78 42.47 21.64
C ALA A 806 23.38 42.32 21.04
N ALA A 807 22.68 41.22 21.33
CA ALA A 807 21.29 40.99 20.93
C ALA A 807 20.36 42.10 21.47
N LYS A 808 20.52 42.46 22.75
CA LYS A 808 19.74 43.53 23.37
C LYS A 808 19.96 44.88 22.68
N ARG A 809 21.21 45.28 22.45
CA ARG A 809 21.55 46.55 21.77
C ARG A 809 20.87 46.64 20.39
N ALA A 810 20.94 45.56 19.61
CA ALA A 810 20.29 45.49 18.30
C ALA A 810 18.75 45.50 18.38
N ALA A 811 18.16 44.82 19.38
CA ALA A 811 16.71 44.84 19.59
C ALA A 811 16.20 46.22 20.00
N ASP A 812 16.95 46.94 20.86
CA ASP A 812 16.65 48.32 21.22
C ASP A 812 16.67 49.23 19.98
N TRP A 813 17.64 49.04 19.08
CA TRP A 813 17.69 49.75 17.81
C TRP A 813 16.49 49.44 16.89
N LEU A 814 16.05 48.19 16.79
CA LEU A 814 14.85 47.84 16.03
C LEU A 814 13.62 48.56 16.59
N LYS A 815 13.46 48.60 17.91
CA LYS A 815 12.33 49.31 18.55
C LYS A 815 12.34 50.81 18.24
N GLN A 816 13.52 51.43 18.24
CA GLN A 816 13.69 52.87 17.96
C GLN A 816 13.54 53.21 16.47
N SER A 817 13.86 52.28 15.57
CA SER A 817 13.94 52.54 14.12
C SER A 817 12.61 52.29 13.38
N GLN A 818 11.51 52.10 14.10
CA GLN A 818 10.19 51.97 13.50
C GLN A 818 9.83 53.21 12.67
N VAL A 819 9.43 53.02 11.41
CA VAL A 819 8.95 54.14 10.57
C VAL A 819 7.52 54.54 10.89
N SER A 820 6.77 53.61 11.48
CA SER A 820 5.48 53.79 12.13
C SER A 820 5.29 52.61 13.10
N PRO A 821 4.38 52.68 14.10
CA PRO A 821 4.20 51.60 15.05
C PRO A 821 4.05 50.23 14.36
N GLY A 822 4.94 49.30 14.69
CA GLY A 822 4.99 47.94 14.14
C GLY A 822 5.45 47.83 12.68
N ARG A 823 6.08 48.85 12.09
CA ARG A 823 6.59 48.81 10.71
C ARG A 823 8.02 49.32 10.60
N TRP A 824 8.80 48.68 9.73
CA TRP A 824 10.20 48.99 9.45
C TRP A 824 10.45 49.17 7.96
N ALA A 825 11.43 50.01 7.64
CA ALA A 825 12.07 50.00 6.34
C ALA A 825 13.03 48.83 6.24
N ARG A 826 13.26 48.33 5.03
CA ARG A 826 14.25 47.29 4.78
C ARG A 826 15.68 47.79 5.01
N PHE A 827 15.94 49.06 4.71
CA PHE A 827 17.26 49.69 4.78
C PHE A 827 17.24 51.03 5.52
N TYR A 828 18.30 51.27 6.28
CA TYR A 828 18.56 52.51 7.00
C TYR A 828 19.96 53.02 6.68
N GLU A 829 20.05 54.31 6.35
CA GLU A 829 21.31 54.98 6.09
C GLU A 829 22.22 54.95 7.32
N ILE A 830 23.51 54.70 7.06
CA ILE A 830 24.54 54.61 8.09
C ILE A 830 24.80 56.01 8.65
N GLY A 831 24.82 56.13 9.98
CA GLY A 831 25.10 57.36 10.71
C GLY A 831 23.85 58.21 10.98
N THR A 832 22.89 58.27 10.06
CA THR A 832 21.66 59.08 10.22
C THR A 832 20.47 58.28 10.72
N ASN A 833 20.50 56.96 10.58
CA ASN A 833 19.37 56.05 10.86
C ASN A 833 18.07 56.40 10.11
N SER A 834 18.19 57.08 8.97
CA SER A 834 17.04 57.43 8.13
C SER A 834 16.70 56.27 7.18
N PRO A 835 15.40 55.95 6.98
CA PRO A 835 14.98 54.99 5.96
C PRO A 835 15.51 55.37 4.56
N ILE A 836 15.94 54.36 3.80
CA ILE A 836 16.33 54.54 2.40
C ILE A 836 15.73 53.48 1.48
N PHE A 837 15.41 53.90 0.26
CA PHE A 837 14.84 53.08 -0.81
C PHE A 837 15.69 53.25 -2.07
N SER A 838 15.67 52.27 -2.97
CA SER A 838 16.47 52.33 -4.20
C SER A 838 15.80 51.63 -5.37
N ASP A 839 16.09 52.06 -6.61
CA ASP A 839 15.61 51.39 -7.83
C ASP A 839 16.71 50.51 -8.45
N ARG A 840 16.38 49.77 -9.51
CA ARG A 840 17.32 48.85 -10.18
C ARG A 840 18.45 49.58 -10.91
N GLU A 841 18.30 50.87 -11.14
CA GLU A 841 19.30 51.78 -11.69
C GLU A 841 20.33 52.20 -10.61
N GLY A 842 19.95 52.12 -9.33
CA GLY A 842 20.77 52.44 -8.16
C GLY A 842 20.55 53.85 -7.61
N ASN A 843 19.50 54.55 -8.04
CA ASN A 843 19.09 55.83 -7.47
C ASN A 843 18.56 55.61 -6.05
N ARG A 844 18.71 56.61 -5.18
CA ARG A 844 18.31 56.53 -3.77
C ARG A 844 17.20 57.52 -3.45
N PHE A 845 16.23 57.05 -2.68
CA PHE A 845 15.06 57.81 -2.28
C PHE A 845 14.89 57.74 -0.75
N ARG A 846 14.38 58.81 -0.14
CA ARG A 846 14.14 58.87 1.31
C ARG A 846 12.74 58.47 1.72
N ARG A 847 11.79 58.48 0.79
CA ARG A 847 10.41 58.09 1.00
C ARG A 847 9.99 57.10 -0.07
N ILE A 848 9.12 56.16 0.29
CA ILE A 848 8.67 55.12 -0.67
C ILE A 848 7.82 55.73 -1.79
N GLU A 849 7.15 56.86 -1.52
CA GLU A 849 6.34 57.60 -2.48
C GLU A 849 7.19 58.23 -3.59
N ASP A 850 8.49 58.43 -3.35
CA ASP A 850 9.42 58.97 -4.34
C ASP A 850 10.00 57.86 -5.25
N LEU A 851 9.81 56.58 -4.88
CA LEU A 851 10.21 55.45 -5.70
C LEU A 851 9.24 55.29 -6.90
N PRO A 852 9.72 54.97 -8.11
CA PRO A 852 8.86 54.69 -9.27
C PRO A 852 7.81 53.62 -8.94
N GLU A 853 6.57 53.78 -9.43
CA GLU A 853 5.44 52.93 -9.06
C GLU A 853 5.69 51.45 -9.38
N GLU A 854 6.34 51.20 -10.52
CA GLU A 854 6.77 49.89 -10.99
C GLU A 854 7.79 49.20 -10.06
N GLU A 855 8.56 49.95 -9.26
CA GLU A 855 9.58 49.42 -8.34
C GLU A 855 9.10 49.28 -6.89
N ARG A 856 7.96 49.90 -6.53
CA ARG A 856 7.42 49.83 -5.15
C ARG A 856 7.05 48.41 -4.72
N ASN A 857 6.64 47.58 -5.67
CA ASN A 857 6.14 46.22 -5.43
C ASN A 857 7.12 45.11 -5.87
N THR A 858 8.30 45.45 -6.40
CA THR A 858 9.30 44.48 -6.90
C THR A 858 10.17 43.91 -5.78
N TYR A 859 10.21 44.58 -4.63
CA TYR A 859 11.00 44.21 -3.46
C TYR A 859 10.28 44.58 -2.16
N ARG A 860 10.60 43.88 -1.07
CA ARG A 860 10.00 44.14 0.25
C ARG A 860 10.69 45.34 0.90
N TRP A 861 10.33 46.55 0.48
CA TRP A 861 10.91 47.81 0.96
C TRP A 861 10.45 48.23 2.34
N LEU A 862 9.16 48.01 2.65
CA LEU A 862 8.51 48.34 3.91
C LEU A 862 7.69 47.14 4.38
N GLY A 863 7.64 46.90 5.69
CA GLY A 863 6.95 45.74 6.22
C GLY A 863 6.70 45.80 7.72
N GLY A 864 5.56 45.24 8.16
CA GLY A 864 5.31 44.90 9.56
C GLY A 864 5.54 43.41 9.81
N TRP A 865 4.91 42.86 10.85
CA TRP A 865 5.05 41.44 11.23
C TRP A 865 4.59 40.45 10.15
N ASP A 866 3.70 40.87 9.26
CA ASP A 866 3.21 40.10 8.12
C ASP A 866 4.26 39.94 7.01
N VAL A 867 5.10 40.96 6.81
CA VAL A 867 6.14 40.99 5.77
C VAL A 867 7.51 40.58 6.32
N PHE A 868 7.80 40.94 7.57
CA PHE A 868 9.06 40.73 8.29
C PHE A 868 8.83 40.04 9.65
N PRO A 869 8.31 38.79 9.66
CA PRO A 869 7.91 38.12 10.90
C PRO A 869 9.05 37.93 11.91
N ASP A 870 10.29 37.72 11.43
CA ASP A 870 11.43 37.46 12.31
C ASP A 870 11.89 38.66 13.14
N ILE A 871 11.47 39.89 12.77
CA ILE A 871 11.66 41.07 13.65
C ILE A 871 10.89 40.84 14.97
N GLY A 872 9.70 40.22 14.90
CA GLY A 872 8.83 40.01 16.06
C GLY A 872 9.43 38.95 16.95
N THR A 873 9.79 37.82 16.34
CA THR A 873 10.55 36.76 16.99
C THR A 873 11.81 37.28 17.68
N ALA A 874 12.60 38.14 17.02
CA ALA A 874 13.81 38.71 17.61
C ALA A 874 13.52 39.58 18.84
N ILE A 875 12.53 40.46 18.76
CA ILE A 875 12.15 41.35 19.87
C ILE A 875 11.58 40.55 21.03
N GLU A 876 10.62 39.66 20.78
CA GLU A 876 9.97 38.84 21.80
C GLU A 876 10.97 37.93 22.52
N ARG A 877 11.83 37.23 21.76
CA ARG A 877 12.87 36.38 22.36
C ARG A 877 13.81 37.20 23.23
N THR A 878 14.18 38.40 22.81
CA THR A 878 15.06 39.28 23.60
C THR A 878 14.39 39.78 24.87
N GLU A 879 13.10 40.07 24.85
CA GLU A 879 12.32 40.45 26.05
C GLU A 879 12.21 39.28 27.02
N LEU A 880 11.87 38.08 26.52
CA LEU A 880 11.75 36.87 27.32
C LEU A 880 13.06 36.44 27.98
N ILE A 881 14.22 36.87 27.47
CA ILE A 881 15.50 36.62 28.15
C ILE A 881 15.52 37.23 29.56
N ALA A 882 14.80 38.32 29.81
CA ALA A 882 14.69 38.91 31.15
C ALA A 882 14.04 37.94 32.14
N ASP A 883 13.13 37.08 31.66
CA ASP A 883 12.45 36.04 32.42
C ASP A 883 13.25 34.73 32.51
N GLY A 884 14.47 34.73 31.95
CA GLY A 884 15.40 33.60 31.96
C GLY A 884 15.34 32.73 30.70
N LYS A 885 16.38 31.91 30.51
CA LYS A 885 16.57 31.07 29.31
C LYS A 885 15.40 30.12 29.04
N GLU A 886 14.72 29.67 30.09
CA GLU A 886 13.61 28.72 29.96
C GLU A 886 12.35 29.37 29.36
N ALA A 887 12.14 30.68 29.57
CA ALA A 887 11.05 31.40 28.92
C ALA A 887 11.24 31.42 27.40
N VAL A 888 12.47 31.70 26.94
CA VAL A 888 12.83 31.67 25.52
C VAL A 888 12.71 30.26 24.94
N ARG A 889 13.17 29.21 25.65
CA ARG A 889 13.02 27.83 25.18
C ARG A 889 11.57 27.40 25.01
N ARG A 890 10.68 27.80 25.94
CA ARG A 890 9.24 27.53 25.80
C ARG A 890 8.65 28.21 24.57
N TYR A 891 9.06 29.45 24.31
CA TYR A 891 8.69 30.16 23.09
C TYR A 891 9.19 29.42 21.84
N ASP A 892 10.46 29.01 21.82
CA ASP A 892 11.05 28.30 20.68
C ASP A 892 10.35 26.95 20.42
N ILE A 893 9.98 26.20 21.46
CA ILE A 893 9.19 24.97 21.35
C ILE A 893 7.81 25.25 20.73
N ALA A 894 7.14 26.32 21.15
CA ALA A 894 5.85 26.70 20.59
C ALA A 894 6.00 27.04 19.09
N LEU A 895 7.02 27.82 18.73
CA LEU A 895 7.33 28.15 17.35
C LEU A 895 7.64 26.89 16.52
N GLU A 896 8.46 25.98 17.04
CA GLU A 896 8.80 24.70 16.39
C GLU A 896 7.59 23.83 16.08
N SER A 897 6.57 23.86 16.97
CA SER A 897 5.34 23.10 16.78
C SER A 897 4.33 23.75 15.81
N SER A 898 4.56 24.99 15.40
CA SER A 898 3.58 25.81 14.67
C SER A 898 3.89 25.96 13.18
N ALA A 899 4.94 25.33 12.67
CA ALA A 899 5.39 25.51 11.28
C ALA A 899 6.14 24.30 10.72
N LEU A 900 6.16 24.19 9.38
CA LEU A 900 7.17 23.40 8.64
C LEU A 900 8.47 24.20 8.58
N LEU A 901 9.61 23.52 8.77
CA LEU A 901 10.96 24.11 8.76
C LEU A 901 11.05 25.40 9.61
N PRO A 902 10.65 25.36 10.89
CA PRO A 902 10.51 26.53 11.76
C PRO A 902 11.81 27.31 11.92
N SER A 903 12.96 26.65 11.85
CA SER A 903 14.25 27.30 12.07
C SER A 903 14.81 28.03 10.85
N VAL A 904 14.18 27.91 9.67
CA VAL A 904 14.70 28.47 8.41
C VAL A 904 13.71 29.50 7.84
N PRO A 905 13.88 30.80 8.08
CA PRO A 905 12.91 31.85 7.69
C PRO A 905 12.45 31.81 6.23
N THR A 906 13.36 31.54 5.30
CA THR A 906 13.07 31.48 3.85
C THR A 906 12.25 30.26 3.44
N ALA A 907 12.32 29.17 4.20
CA ALA A 907 11.58 27.93 3.97
C ALA A 907 10.40 27.74 4.93
N ARG A 908 10.29 28.55 6.00
CA ARG A 908 9.28 28.43 7.05
C ARG A 908 7.87 28.55 6.48
N ILE A 909 6.99 27.62 6.85
CA ILE A 909 5.56 27.65 6.50
C ILE A 909 4.75 27.47 7.78
N LEU A 910 4.08 28.53 8.22
CA LEU A 910 3.22 28.50 9.40
C LEU A 910 1.97 27.65 9.15
N PHE A 911 1.55 26.88 10.16
CA PHE A 911 0.26 26.19 10.19
C PHE A 911 -0.86 27.21 10.38
N LYS A 912 -1.33 27.79 9.27
CA LYS A 912 -2.45 28.74 9.23
C LYS A 912 -3.56 28.21 8.34
N ILE A 913 -4.81 28.24 8.82
CA ILE A 913 -5.97 27.91 8.00
C ILE A 913 -6.11 28.97 6.90
N ARG A 914 -5.98 28.54 5.65
CA ARG A 914 -6.23 29.38 4.48
C ARG A 914 -7.60 29.03 3.87
N PRO A 915 -8.36 30.01 3.37
CA PRO A 915 -9.58 29.73 2.64
C PRO A 915 -9.26 28.89 1.39
N PRO A 916 -10.10 27.90 1.03
CA PRO A 916 -9.93 27.13 -0.19
C PRO A 916 -10.00 28.09 -1.38
N ASN A 917 -8.89 28.20 -2.12
CA ASN A 917 -8.83 29.08 -3.27
C ASN A 917 -9.27 28.28 -4.51
N HIS A 918 -10.42 28.62 -5.08
CA HIS A 918 -11.01 27.93 -6.24
C HIS A 918 -10.34 28.28 -7.59
N ASN A 919 -9.41 29.26 -7.60
CA ASN A 919 -8.64 29.59 -8.79
C ASN A 919 -7.28 28.89 -8.76
N HIS A 920 -7.24 27.70 -9.36
CA HIS A 920 -6.01 27.18 -9.93
C HIS A 920 -5.65 28.08 -11.12
N GLY A 921 -4.93 29.17 -10.88
CA GLY A 921 -4.25 29.88 -11.96
C GLY A 921 -3.39 28.91 -12.78
N SER A 922 -2.94 29.34 -13.96
CA SER A 922 -2.12 28.52 -14.87
C SER A 922 -0.77 28.05 -14.28
N LEU A 923 -0.42 28.39 -13.03
CA LEU A 923 0.85 28.07 -12.38
C LEU A 923 0.65 27.17 -11.15
N VAL A 924 1.25 25.97 -11.14
CA VAL A 924 1.32 25.07 -9.96
C VAL A 924 2.67 25.26 -9.29
N SER A 925 2.72 25.42 -7.96
CA SER A 925 3.98 25.67 -7.23
C SER A 925 4.16 24.72 -6.06
N SER A 926 5.38 24.20 -5.88
CA SER A 926 5.72 23.34 -4.73
C SER A 926 5.53 24.07 -3.39
N ARG A 927 5.83 25.38 -3.36
CA ARG A 927 5.57 26.22 -2.17
C ARG A 927 4.08 26.23 -1.85
N ARG A 928 3.24 26.41 -2.88
CA ARG A 928 1.79 26.47 -2.69
C ARG A 928 1.24 25.15 -2.17
N PHE A 929 1.73 24.03 -2.70
CA PHE A 929 1.37 22.70 -2.18
C PHE A 929 1.74 22.54 -0.70
N ALA A 930 2.96 22.92 -0.31
CA ALA A 930 3.39 22.84 1.08
C ALA A 930 2.57 23.77 2.00
N GLU A 931 2.13 24.93 1.51
CA GLU A 931 1.22 25.83 2.24
C GLU A 931 -0.20 25.25 2.38
N ASP A 932 -0.73 24.63 1.34
CA ASP A 932 -2.04 23.97 1.41
C ASP A 932 -1.97 22.75 2.35
N CYS A 933 -0.84 22.02 2.36
CA CYS A 933 -0.55 20.96 3.32
C CYS A 933 -0.52 21.47 4.77
N ALA A 934 0.22 22.55 5.03
CA ALA A 934 0.25 23.22 6.33
C ALA A 934 -1.15 23.69 6.78
N SER A 935 -1.98 24.20 5.85
CA SER A 935 -3.36 24.59 6.14
C SER A 935 -4.24 23.40 6.52
N LEU A 936 -4.12 22.26 5.82
CA LEU A 936 -4.87 21.05 6.14
C LEU A 936 -4.46 20.44 7.49
N LEU A 937 -3.15 20.45 7.80
CA LEU A 937 -2.63 20.06 9.10
C LEU A 937 -3.16 20.97 10.23
N ALA A 938 -3.26 22.28 9.99
CA ALA A 938 -3.84 23.23 10.94
C ALA A 938 -5.32 22.93 11.23
N GLN A 939 -6.12 22.61 10.20
CA GLN A 939 -7.55 22.28 10.35
C GLN A 939 -7.78 21.03 11.23
N LEU A 940 -6.89 20.03 11.14
CA LEU A 940 -6.93 18.86 12.02
C LEU A 940 -6.64 19.20 13.48
N HIS A 941 -5.76 20.18 13.71
CA HIS A 941 -5.41 20.61 15.06
C HIS A 941 -6.56 21.37 15.75
N GLU A 942 -7.26 22.26 15.03
CA GLU A 942 -8.42 22.98 15.59
C GLU A 942 -9.60 22.04 15.90
N THR A 943 -9.84 21.03 15.06
CA THR A 943 -10.94 20.08 15.27
C THR A 943 -10.69 19.11 16.43
N THR A 944 -9.42 18.82 16.77
CA THR A 944 -9.05 18.03 17.96
C THR A 944 -9.00 18.89 19.23
N ALA A 945 -8.67 20.17 19.13
CA ALA A 945 -8.73 21.13 20.25
C ALA A 945 -10.17 21.56 20.62
N GLY A 946 -11.11 21.52 19.66
CA GLY A 946 -12.52 21.88 19.87
C GLY A 946 -13.28 21.03 20.90
N GLU A 947 -12.80 19.81 21.22
CA GLU A 947 -13.36 18.95 22.27
C GLU A 947 -12.82 19.26 23.69
N LYS A 948 -11.80 20.13 23.81
CA LYS A 948 -11.30 20.65 25.08
C LYS A 948 -11.25 22.18 25.02
N LYS A 949 -12.40 22.84 25.17
CA LYS A 949 -12.48 24.31 25.19
C LYS A 949 -11.60 24.92 26.30
N ALA A 950 -10.62 25.72 25.89
CA ALA A 950 -10.42 27.09 26.36
C ALA A 950 -9.53 27.84 25.33
N LYS A 951 -9.96 29.02 24.90
CA LYS A 951 -9.20 29.94 24.03
C LYS A 951 -7.78 30.16 24.57
N PRO A 952 -6.77 30.25 23.68
CA PRO A 952 -5.75 31.28 23.78
C PRO A 952 -6.11 32.41 22.83
N GLN A 953 -6.03 33.64 23.33
CA GLN A 953 -6.19 34.86 22.56
C GLN A 953 -5.17 34.91 21.42
N SER A 954 -5.68 35.33 20.26
CA SER A 954 -4.90 35.87 19.15
C SER A 954 -3.88 36.91 19.64
N THR A 955 -2.61 36.66 19.35
CA THR A 955 -1.60 37.69 19.04
C THR A 955 -0.50 36.99 18.24
N PHE A 956 -0.59 37.10 16.91
CA PHE A 956 0.45 36.81 15.93
C PHE A 956 0.35 37.85 14.82
#